data_AF-A0A816EVK7-F1
#
_entry.id   AF-A0A816EVK7-F1
#
_cell.length_a   1.000
_cell.length_b   1.000
_cell.length_c   1.000
_cell.angle_alpha   90.00
_cell.angle_beta   90.00
_cell.angle_gamma   90.00
#
_symmetry.space_group_name_H-M   'P 1'
#
loop_
_entity.id
_entity.type
_entity.pdbx_description
1 polymer ?
#
loop_
_entity_poly.entity_id
_entity_poly.type
_entity_poly.pdbx_seq_one_letter_code
_entity_poly.pdbx_strand_id
1 'polypeptide(L)'
;RITFGSFEDAAKHLGADSAHAREANPDRHLAVARAISYDGVISEAHISIFYNKKDTLTSHRRNIVLEEIIQSMGVVGDSYSYPKSLFFQNYNPSKEFTPLDSNVLALLYDESIPFNYPTSSFESDFGDLLLHVGVEGRIGKLLKSSSRDRLVADEIEACFTRGELLKHPKEVVVFLNGSVERADSATLGMAVASLNKISPDMKIRLAGRGDLGADYGISFNLIQTADQADATKISIENKMGADCMFPKLIRSNVLLSFNSSNKARNLRQRSIIEALFFSLVQLPPTRLGGQKLFKVTDESIIFNDYYADLIKLVYSNEFMDGLKLSEFRKLSSRIRPCQFTSLITKYHYIFSYNIPIDIPPEEEPLHQALNCILTICQTRYLVNSSTSRRGYLNVRLTPEEYADLREHLQNQQRNEKVNLLDLERHPNSPVWTIIRQGLDFFKIAHKFVFRIVSIEINVQHAISVVKEFEHEIKKIPVCLAGDAAMAVHFWPGRGMNSGMKAAMALARNIARLFVRHDSTEMIVVRKPLTYEDFLEYEEFMICLRNREQHNRSLRITNYPIDRSVETAYDFFHLPGSYQFYINTLKSKLERARTLLQNRPDWPRQHSPITDKELDNASNRVSANAVAQLSLANPWPTREMAGDEILVENYFPLDGKTFLPLPSSVTWLIPDSVQQTVADNTTNEKVSYTSVICIVRSTDVIHPVWCIETGGDSFPLTAGCGREQYLPHEGPQNVFDLSLDTKYLCFGKFTARHDCNEKEWFRAGFNVTPSRGITCALGFSFSTSNDFPERDPVMITIEGSNEGDPRQGSSWTLIYDGLSGIEEDPEAFFTAESMQTHEVENDVKQRESSRLAWAQSSCTRWIYLIFFSWATPILSLSNRRTITSNDFSDLAIIDKSSSSLNRVESFISTWPGTWHVILRTFFNDYIPTLLLLFPYIAVRLAQPWLIRELVLYIQGQSTLPVYAAYLYTATLCAAAILY
;
A
#
# COMPACT_ATOMS: atom_id res chain seq x y z
N ARG A 1 36.86 20.28 38.42
CA ARG A 1 38.31 20.15 38.63
C ARG A 1 38.94 19.60 37.36
N ILE A 2 39.96 20.28 36.82
CA ILE A 2 40.68 19.81 35.63
C ILE A 2 42.07 19.37 36.08
N THR A 3 42.48 18.18 35.67
CA THR A 3 43.76 17.58 36.01
C THR A 3 44.48 17.14 34.74
N PHE A 4 45.76 17.50 34.64
CA PHE A 4 46.65 17.03 33.58
C PHE A 4 47.61 16.03 34.21
N GLY A 5 47.67 14.82 33.69
CA GLY A 5 48.36 13.72 34.38
C GLY A 5 48.85 12.62 33.46
N SER A 6 49.34 11.54 34.05
CA SER A 6 49.73 10.36 33.29
C SER A 6 48.50 9.64 32.72
N PHE A 7 48.71 8.80 31.70
CA PHE A 7 47.66 7.97 31.13
C PHE A 7 46.96 7.10 32.19
N GLU A 8 47.73 6.58 33.16
CA GLU A 8 47.23 5.76 34.26
C GLU A 8 46.35 6.58 35.23
N ASP A 9 46.68 7.85 35.46
CA ASP A 9 45.87 8.74 36.31
C ASP A 9 44.55 9.12 35.63
N ALA A 10 44.58 9.38 34.31
CA ALA A 10 43.38 9.62 33.53
C ALA A 10 42.49 8.37 33.43
N ALA A 11 43.09 7.19 33.21
CA ALA A 11 42.36 5.93 33.12
C ALA A 11 41.71 5.50 34.46
N LYS A 12 42.34 5.78 35.61
CA LYS A 12 41.77 5.50 36.93
C LYS A 12 40.46 6.25 37.19
N HIS A 13 40.25 7.41 36.59
CA HIS A 13 39.02 8.19 36.75
C HIS A 13 37.79 7.57 36.05
N LEU A 14 37.99 6.59 35.14
CA LEU A 14 36.91 5.84 34.47
C LEU A 14 36.18 4.82 35.37
N GLY A 15 36.66 4.55 36.59
CA GLY A 15 36.08 3.55 37.50
C GLY A 15 36.68 2.15 37.34
N ALA A 16 36.67 1.37 38.44
CA ALA A 16 37.46 0.16 38.63
C ALA A 16 37.07 -1.08 37.79
N ASP A 17 36.05 -1.01 36.92
CA ASP A 17 35.62 -2.12 36.04
C ASP A 17 35.81 -1.79 34.55
N SER A 18 36.99 -1.30 34.20
CA SER A 18 37.30 -0.87 32.83
C SER A 18 38.02 -1.97 32.05
N ALA A 19 37.24 -2.88 31.44
CA ALA A 19 37.73 -3.66 30.31
C ALA A 19 38.34 -2.74 29.21
N HIS A 20 37.85 -1.50 29.10
CA HIS A 20 38.36 -0.46 28.20
C HIS A 20 39.71 0.18 28.60
N ALA A 21 40.10 0.20 29.89
CA ALA A 21 41.38 0.77 30.29
C ALA A 21 42.57 -0.16 29.99
N ARG A 22 42.32 -1.47 29.87
CA ARG A 22 43.35 -2.47 29.51
C ARG A 22 43.67 -2.52 28.01
N GLU A 23 42.77 -2.02 27.17
CA GLU A 23 42.94 -1.93 25.69
C GLU A 23 43.34 -0.54 25.20
N ALA A 24 43.33 0.46 26.08
CA ALA A 24 43.58 1.84 25.68
C ALA A 24 45.07 2.05 25.31
N ASN A 25 45.29 2.56 24.09
CA ASN A 25 46.61 2.69 23.49
C ASN A 25 47.32 3.98 23.98
N PRO A 26 48.52 3.88 24.60
CA PRO A 26 49.28 5.06 25.06
C PRO A 26 49.79 5.98 23.94
N ASP A 27 49.69 5.55 22.67
CA ASP A 27 49.90 6.38 21.48
C ASP A 27 48.66 7.20 21.05
N ARG A 28 47.60 7.27 21.88
CA ARG A 28 46.43 8.14 21.63
C ARG A 28 46.24 9.14 22.77
N HIS A 29 45.58 10.24 22.47
CA HIS A 29 45.06 11.14 23.50
C HIS A 29 44.03 10.39 24.34
N LEU A 30 44.00 10.66 25.65
CA LEU A 30 42.98 10.15 26.55
C LEU A 30 42.44 11.32 27.35
N ALA A 31 41.14 11.55 27.28
CA ALA A 31 40.47 12.61 27.97
C ALA A 31 39.15 12.06 28.49
N VAL A 32 38.84 12.36 29.76
CA VAL A 32 37.67 11.81 30.45
C VAL A 32 37.10 12.89 31.35
N ALA A 33 35.83 13.20 31.14
CA ALA A 33 35.01 13.99 32.03
C ALA A 33 34.04 13.10 32.82
N ARG A 34 33.97 13.28 34.13
CA ARG A 34 33.00 12.66 35.01
C ARG A 34 32.28 13.72 35.84
N ALA A 35 31.00 13.90 35.58
CA ALA A 35 30.13 14.72 36.41
C ALA A 35 29.59 13.90 37.61
N ILE A 36 29.49 14.57 38.75
CA ILE A 36 28.80 14.12 39.96
C ILE A 36 27.58 15.03 40.08
N SER A 37 26.40 14.45 40.00
CA SER A 37 25.14 15.16 40.15
C SER A 37 24.43 14.76 41.44
N TYR A 38 23.69 15.72 42.01
CA TYR A 38 22.75 15.52 43.11
C TYR A 38 21.42 16.12 42.70
N ASP A 39 20.37 15.31 42.69
CA ASP A 39 19.01 15.72 42.30
C ASP A 39 18.95 16.47 40.95
N GLY A 40 19.63 15.92 39.94
CA GLY A 40 19.65 16.49 38.58
C GLY A 40 20.58 17.69 38.39
N VAL A 41 21.13 18.24 39.46
CA VAL A 41 22.10 19.35 39.40
C VAL A 41 23.51 18.80 39.43
N ILE A 42 24.34 19.19 38.46
CA ILE A 42 25.77 18.86 38.46
C ILE A 42 26.44 19.64 39.60
N SER A 43 26.79 18.96 40.68
CA SER A 43 27.42 19.57 41.87
C SER A 43 28.93 19.69 41.71
N GLU A 44 29.56 18.72 41.03
CA GLU A 44 31.00 18.71 40.77
C GLU A 44 31.28 17.97 39.46
N ALA A 45 32.34 18.36 38.74
CA ALA A 45 32.84 17.60 37.61
C ALA A 45 34.36 17.41 37.69
N HIS A 46 34.85 16.22 37.37
CA HIS A 46 36.26 15.87 37.32
C HIS A 46 36.66 15.59 35.88
N ILE A 47 37.63 16.34 35.38
CA ILE A 47 38.17 16.19 34.03
C ILE A 47 39.64 15.78 34.16
N SER A 48 40.01 14.68 33.52
CA SER A 48 41.39 14.19 33.48
C SER A 48 41.85 14.04 32.04
N ILE A 49 42.96 14.69 31.70
CA ILE A 49 43.46 14.76 30.32
C ILE A 49 44.92 14.30 30.27
N PHE A 50 45.19 13.39 29.35
CA PHE A 50 46.49 12.91 28.94
C PHE A 50 46.71 13.20 27.44
N TYR A 51 47.82 13.86 27.13
CA TYR A 51 48.24 14.08 25.75
C TYR A 51 49.26 13.03 25.32
N ASN A 52 49.10 12.51 24.10
CA ASN A 52 50.16 11.75 23.47
C ASN A 52 51.46 12.58 23.43
N LYS A 53 52.57 11.96 23.86
CA LYS A 53 53.92 12.57 23.83
C LYS A 53 54.36 13.02 22.43
N LYS A 54 53.82 12.43 21.37
CA LYS A 54 54.10 12.76 19.97
C LYS A 54 53.33 13.98 19.46
N ASP A 55 52.28 14.43 20.15
CA ASP A 55 51.51 15.58 19.73
C ASP A 55 52.18 16.89 20.17
N THR A 56 52.55 17.72 19.19
CA THR A 56 53.19 19.02 19.39
C THR A 56 52.28 20.21 19.06
N LEU A 57 51.04 19.96 18.61
CA LEU A 57 50.12 21.00 18.14
C LEU A 57 49.30 21.61 19.29
N THR A 58 49.56 22.87 19.60
CA THR A 58 48.84 23.60 20.67
C THR A 58 47.33 23.71 20.42
N SER A 59 46.91 23.84 19.15
CA SER A 59 45.49 23.92 18.76
C SER A 59 44.73 22.63 19.05
N HIS A 60 45.34 21.48 18.76
CA HIS A 60 44.74 20.17 19.02
C HIS A 60 44.51 19.94 20.52
N ARG A 61 45.50 20.25 21.34
CA ARG A 61 45.39 20.15 22.80
C ARG A 61 44.30 21.06 23.38
N ARG A 62 44.20 22.30 22.86
CA ARG A 62 43.13 23.23 23.23
C ARG A 62 41.74 22.66 22.95
N ASN A 63 41.56 22.02 21.79
CA ASN A 63 40.27 21.48 21.37
C ASN A 63 39.80 20.34 22.29
N ILE A 64 40.71 19.43 22.67
CA ILE A 64 40.41 18.34 23.61
C ILE A 64 39.98 18.92 24.97
N VAL A 65 40.69 19.93 25.49
CA VAL A 65 40.31 20.57 26.76
C VAL A 65 38.91 21.19 26.70
N LEU A 66 38.62 21.91 25.61
CA LEU A 66 37.31 22.54 25.44
C LEU A 66 36.19 21.50 25.34
N GLU A 67 36.40 20.44 24.56
CA GLU A 67 35.47 19.32 24.43
C GLU A 67 35.12 18.70 25.79
N GLU A 68 36.11 18.34 26.60
CA GLU A 68 35.86 17.75 27.93
C GLU A 68 35.16 18.71 28.90
N ILE A 69 35.50 20.01 28.85
CA ILE A 69 34.82 21.01 29.67
C ILE A 69 33.34 21.04 29.32
N ILE A 70 33.02 21.12 28.03
CA ILE A 70 31.63 21.19 27.59
C ILE A 70 30.86 19.90 27.86
N GLN A 71 31.47 18.72 27.64
CA GLN A 71 30.82 17.45 27.98
C GLN A 71 30.52 17.33 29.48
N SER A 72 31.39 17.88 30.33
CA SER A 72 31.17 17.95 31.78
C SER A 72 30.00 18.84 32.21
N MET A 73 29.54 19.73 31.32
CA MET A 73 28.38 20.60 31.52
C MET A 73 27.05 19.94 31.11
N GLY A 74 27.05 18.65 30.76
CA GLY A 74 25.82 17.88 30.51
C GLY A 74 25.52 17.57 29.05
N VAL A 75 26.33 18.04 28.10
CA VAL A 75 26.25 17.60 26.69
C VAL A 75 27.06 16.31 26.53
N VAL A 76 26.47 15.17 26.89
CA VAL A 76 27.18 13.88 26.83
C VAL A 76 26.95 13.18 25.49
N GLY A 77 28.03 12.75 24.85
CA GLY A 77 28.00 11.95 23.63
C GLY A 77 28.32 12.73 22.36
N ASP A 78 28.97 12.05 21.42
CA ASP A 78 29.44 12.66 20.19
C ASP A 78 28.51 12.38 19.00
N SER A 79 28.53 13.28 18.03
CA SER A 79 27.76 13.22 16.79
C SER A 79 28.66 13.23 15.57
N TYR A 80 28.40 12.37 14.59
CA TYR A 80 29.05 12.45 13.28
C TYR A 80 28.37 13.45 12.32
N SER A 81 27.42 14.27 12.77
CA SER A 81 26.62 15.11 11.86
C SER A 81 27.31 16.40 11.42
N TYR A 82 28.03 17.05 12.34
CA TYR A 82 28.56 18.40 12.18
C TYR A 82 30.08 18.39 12.35
N PRO A 83 30.86 18.14 11.28
CA PRO A 83 32.30 17.97 11.40
C PRO A 83 33.02 19.08 12.17
N LYS A 84 32.59 20.34 12.00
CA LYS A 84 33.19 21.52 12.64
C LYS A 84 32.86 21.71 14.12
N SER A 85 31.83 21.03 14.63
CA SER A 85 31.39 21.14 16.03
C SER A 85 32.40 20.52 17.00
N LEU A 86 32.46 21.06 18.22
CA LEU A 86 33.20 20.41 19.32
C LEU A 86 32.67 19.01 19.67
N PHE A 87 31.42 18.70 19.34
CA PHE A 87 30.78 17.40 19.59
C PHE A 87 31.02 16.36 18.49
N PHE A 88 31.95 16.62 17.56
CA PHE A 88 32.26 15.66 16.51
C PHE A 88 33.18 14.53 17.03
N GLN A 89 32.75 13.28 16.93
CA GLN A 89 33.40 12.10 17.55
C GLN A 89 34.84 11.84 17.10
N ASN A 90 35.17 12.15 15.84
CA ASN A 90 36.46 11.78 15.24
C ASN A 90 37.38 12.99 15.09
N TYR A 91 38.66 12.74 14.81
CA TYR A 91 39.66 13.78 14.69
C TYR A 91 39.27 14.80 13.60
N ASN A 92 39.16 16.06 14.02
CA ASN A 92 39.01 17.20 13.13
C ASN A 92 40.03 18.28 13.51
N PRO A 93 40.99 18.62 12.63
CA PRO A 93 41.96 19.68 12.91
C PRO A 93 41.32 21.07 13.02
N SER A 94 40.10 21.25 12.51
CA SER A 94 39.33 22.50 12.56
C SER A 94 38.28 22.52 13.67
N LYS A 95 38.29 21.57 14.63
CA LYS A 95 37.32 21.52 15.73
C LYS A 95 37.33 22.88 16.45
N GLU A 96 36.24 23.62 16.39
CA GLU A 96 36.14 24.96 16.98
C GLU A 96 34.81 25.06 17.74
N PHE A 97 34.77 25.95 18.74
CA PHE A 97 33.52 26.26 19.43
C PHE A 97 32.63 27.09 18.51
N THR A 98 31.70 26.42 17.85
CA THR A 98 30.82 27.02 16.84
C THR A 98 29.60 27.70 17.48
N PRO A 99 28.88 28.57 16.74
CA PRO A 99 27.59 29.08 17.20
C PRO A 99 26.58 27.97 17.51
N LEU A 100 26.65 26.83 16.80
CA LEU A 100 25.81 25.67 17.10
C LEU A 100 26.10 25.15 18.51
N ASP A 101 27.38 25.01 18.86
CA ASP A 101 27.79 24.53 20.19
C ASP A 101 27.34 25.49 21.30
N SER A 102 27.45 26.80 21.04
CA SER A 102 26.95 27.84 21.94
C SER A 102 25.44 27.76 22.15
N ASN A 103 24.66 27.53 21.08
CA ASN A 103 23.21 27.44 21.15
C ASN A 103 22.73 26.18 21.88
N VAL A 104 23.43 25.04 21.70
CA VAL A 104 23.12 23.80 22.43
C VAL A 104 23.30 24.00 23.94
N LEU A 105 24.41 24.63 24.34
CA LEU A 105 24.66 24.95 25.74
C LEU A 105 23.65 25.96 26.29
N ALA A 106 23.33 27.01 25.53
CA ALA A 106 22.34 27.99 25.95
C ALA A 106 20.98 27.35 26.18
N LEU A 107 20.55 26.43 25.31
CA LEU A 107 19.30 25.69 25.46
C LEU A 107 19.29 24.81 26.71
N LEU A 108 20.35 24.03 26.95
CA LEU A 108 20.42 23.13 28.11
C LEU A 108 20.38 23.84 29.46
N TYR A 109 20.84 25.09 29.50
CA TYR A 109 20.86 25.93 30.70
C TYR A 109 19.78 27.01 30.67
N ASP A 110 18.84 26.95 29.73
CA ASP A 110 17.69 27.85 29.72
C ASP A 110 16.78 27.56 30.92
N GLU A 111 16.33 28.61 31.60
CA GLU A 111 15.50 28.49 32.81
C GLU A 111 14.17 27.78 32.55
N SER A 112 13.72 27.73 31.29
CA SER A 112 12.53 26.98 30.89
C SER A 112 12.69 25.46 30.90
N ILE A 113 13.93 24.95 30.91
CA ILE A 113 14.22 23.51 31.02
C ILE A 113 14.51 23.18 32.50
N PRO A 114 13.58 22.50 33.22
CA PRO A 114 13.76 22.24 34.65
C PRO A 114 14.85 21.19 34.91
N PHE A 115 15.41 21.21 36.12
CA PHE A 115 16.28 20.11 36.57
C PHE A 115 15.51 18.78 36.60
N ASN A 116 16.21 17.66 36.40
CA ASN A 116 15.61 16.32 36.26
C ASN A 116 14.57 16.19 35.14
N TYR A 117 14.57 17.07 34.13
CA TYR A 117 13.62 16.98 33.03
C TYR A 117 13.81 15.67 32.25
N PRO A 118 12.85 14.73 32.31
CA PRO A 118 13.04 13.42 31.71
C PRO A 118 13.08 13.52 30.19
N THR A 119 13.90 12.68 29.54
CA THR A 119 13.95 12.61 28.07
C THR A 119 12.57 12.36 27.47
N SER A 120 11.73 11.54 28.09
CA SER A 120 10.37 11.29 27.64
C SER A 120 9.46 12.52 27.69
N SER A 121 9.63 13.38 28.71
CA SER A 121 8.89 14.64 28.82
C SER A 121 9.39 15.64 27.79
N PHE A 122 10.71 15.75 27.61
CA PHE A 122 11.30 16.57 26.54
C PHE A 122 10.82 16.12 25.15
N GLU A 123 10.76 14.81 24.89
CA GLU A 123 10.23 14.26 23.63
C GLU A 123 8.73 14.51 23.44
N SER A 124 7.95 14.51 24.52
CA SER A 124 6.53 14.86 24.48
C SER A 124 6.33 16.34 24.15
N ASP A 125 7.00 17.22 24.89
CA ASP A 125 6.76 18.67 24.82
C ASP A 125 7.36 19.28 23.55
N PHE A 126 8.47 18.74 23.06
CA PHE A 126 9.15 19.20 21.84
C PHE A 126 9.00 18.22 20.66
N GLY A 127 8.06 17.27 20.76
CA GLY A 127 7.87 16.20 19.79
C GLY A 127 7.66 16.67 18.35
N ASP A 128 7.09 17.86 18.14
CA ASP A 128 6.90 18.49 16.83
C ASP A 128 8.20 19.03 16.20
N LEU A 129 9.18 19.41 17.03
CA LEU A 129 10.50 19.87 16.56
C LEU A 129 11.49 18.71 16.41
N LEU A 130 11.35 17.65 17.20
CA LEU A 130 12.25 16.51 17.23
C LEU A 130 11.99 15.56 16.06
N LEU A 131 12.99 15.45 15.17
CA LEU A 131 12.86 14.69 13.93
C LEU A 131 12.73 13.18 14.15
N HIS A 132 13.22 12.64 15.28
CA HIS A 132 13.08 11.22 15.64
C HIS A 132 11.72 10.89 16.29
N VAL A 133 10.93 11.91 16.66
CA VAL A 133 9.58 11.73 17.22
C VAL A 133 8.54 11.84 16.10
N GLY A 134 7.64 10.88 16.02
CA GLY A 134 6.60 10.85 14.98
C GLY A 134 7.14 10.69 13.55
N VAL A 135 8.34 10.10 13.38
CA VAL A 135 9.01 9.83 12.09
C VAL A 135 8.05 9.24 11.06
N GLU A 136 7.20 8.32 11.54
CA GLU A 136 6.19 7.65 10.72
C GLU A 136 5.27 8.62 9.97
N GLY A 137 4.69 9.57 10.70
CA GLY A 137 3.81 10.59 10.13
C GLY A 137 4.55 11.57 9.23
N ARG A 138 5.78 11.95 9.60
CA ARG A 138 6.61 12.90 8.84
C ARG A 138 7.05 12.33 7.49
N ILE A 139 7.66 11.14 7.49
CA ILE A 139 8.03 10.43 6.26
C ILE A 139 6.79 10.15 5.40
N GLY A 140 5.67 9.77 6.02
CA GLY A 140 4.41 9.58 5.31
C GLY A 140 3.89 10.83 4.61
N LYS A 141 3.93 11.99 5.27
CA LYS A 141 3.57 13.29 4.67
C LYS A 141 4.56 13.69 3.58
N LEU A 142 5.86 13.50 3.79
CA LEU A 142 6.89 13.82 2.81
C LEU A 142 6.73 12.97 1.54
N LEU A 143 6.55 11.65 1.68
CA LEU A 143 6.32 10.76 0.53
C LEU A 143 5.01 11.07 -0.21
N LYS A 144 3.97 11.56 0.49
CA LYS A 144 2.71 12.01 -0.13
C LYS A 144 2.82 13.37 -0.85
N SER A 145 3.69 14.26 -0.37
CA SER A 145 3.85 15.62 -0.89
C SER A 145 4.97 15.74 -1.92
N SER A 146 5.94 14.83 -1.93
CA SER A 146 6.96 14.73 -2.96
C SER A 146 6.29 14.40 -4.30
N SER A 147 6.32 15.36 -5.22
CA SER A 147 5.55 15.40 -6.47
C SER A 147 6.04 14.42 -7.56
N ARG A 148 6.41 13.18 -7.21
CA ARG A 148 6.78 12.17 -8.21
C ARG A 148 6.19 10.80 -7.90
N ASP A 149 5.20 10.44 -8.70
CA ASP A 149 4.76 9.09 -9.07
C ASP A 149 5.89 8.16 -9.60
N ARG A 150 7.17 8.55 -9.48
CA ARG A 150 8.31 7.87 -10.09
C ARG A 150 9.12 7.04 -9.11
N LEU A 151 9.38 7.53 -7.89
CA LEU A 151 10.30 6.86 -6.94
C LEU A 151 9.62 5.67 -6.27
N VAL A 152 10.09 4.45 -6.56
CA VAL A 152 9.54 3.25 -5.96
C VAL A 152 10.14 3.09 -4.57
N ALA A 153 9.31 2.66 -3.61
CA ALA A 153 9.78 2.31 -2.27
C ALA A 153 10.97 1.34 -2.32
N ASP A 154 11.07 0.52 -3.37
CA ASP A 154 12.15 -0.43 -3.61
C ASP A 154 13.52 0.23 -3.83
N GLU A 155 13.64 1.41 -4.42
CA GLU A 155 14.93 2.12 -4.53
C GLU A 155 15.36 2.71 -3.20
N ILE A 156 14.41 3.24 -2.42
CA ILE A 156 14.68 3.75 -1.08
C ILE A 156 15.11 2.60 -0.17
N GLU A 157 14.38 1.47 -0.20
CA GLU A 157 14.76 0.23 0.51
C GLU A 157 16.16 -0.24 0.12
N ALA A 158 16.52 -0.14 -1.18
CA ALA A 158 17.83 -0.52 -1.67
C ALA A 158 18.97 0.42 -1.23
N CYS A 159 18.67 1.59 -0.65
CA CYS A 159 19.67 2.48 -0.05
C CYS A 159 20.06 2.06 1.38
N PHE A 160 19.32 1.16 2.03
CA PHE A 160 19.63 0.69 3.38
C PHE A 160 20.79 -0.30 3.33
N THR A 161 21.75 -0.12 4.23
CA THR A 161 22.94 -0.99 4.33
C THR A 161 22.97 -1.63 5.71
N ARG A 162 23.11 -2.96 5.76
CA ARG A 162 23.02 -3.75 7.01
C ARG A 162 21.71 -3.53 7.80
N GLY A 163 20.63 -3.17 7.10
CA GLY A 163 19.31 -2.94 7.70
C GLY A 163 19.08 -1.53 8.24
N GLU A 164 20.02 -0.60 8.05
CA GLU A 164 19.93 0.78 8.52
C GLU A 164 20.22 1.77 7.38
N LEU A 165 19.57 2.94 7.43
CA LEU A 165 19.86 4.03 6.50
C LEU A 165 21.06 4.83 7.03
N LEU A 166 22.22 4.63 6.41
CA LEU A 166 23.43 5.35 6.77
C LEU A 166 23.67 6.50 5.80
N LYS A 167 23.86 7.71 6.34
CA LYS A 167 24.15 8.92 5.57
C LYS A 167 25.50 9.49 5.98
N HIS A 168 26.14 10.21 5.06
CA HIS A 168 27.33 10.97 5.38
C HIS A 168 27.01 12.17 6.30
N PRO A 169 28.03 12.73 7.00
CA PRO A 169 27.90 14.01 7.69
C PRO A 169 27.33 15.11 6.78
N LYS A 170 26.72 16.14 7.37
CA LYS A 170 26.11 17.26 6.61
C LYS A 170 27.15 18.01 5.74
N GLU A 171 28.42 17.98 6.14
CA GLU A 171 29.56 18.43 5.32
C GLU A 171 30.41 17.21 4.89
N VAL A 172 30.42 16.91 3.58
CA VAL A 172 31.14 15.78 2.99
C VAL A 172 32.39 16.28 2.27
N VAL A 173 33.55 15.83 2.73
CA VAL A 173 34.84 16.12 2.08
C VAL A 173 35.21 14.99 1.15
N VAL A 174 35.56 15.32 -0.10
CA VAL A 174 35.99 14.35 -1.11
C VAL A 174 37.49 14.45 -1.34
N PHE A 175 38.20 13.37 -1.02
CA PHE A 175 39.65 13.22 -1.20
C PHE A 175 39.94 12.49 -2.50
N LEU A 176 40.97 12.93 -3.23
CA LEU A 176 41.37 12.36 -4.51
C LEU A 176 42.86 11.98 -4.45
N ASN A 177 43.14 10.68 -4.51
CA ASN A 177 44.48 10.11 -4.34
C ASN A 177 44.82 9.15 -5.50
N GLY A 178 46.11 8.85 -5.65
CA GLY A 178 46.61 7.87 -6.62
C GLY A 178 46.99 8.49 -7.98
N SER A 179 46.77 7.74 -9.06
CA SER A 179 47.10 8.12 -10.44
C SER A 179 46.06 9.11 -11.00
N VAL A 180 46.03 10.33 -10.46
CA VAL A 180 45.02 11.36 -10.74
C VAL A 180 45.43 12.25 -11.92
N GLU A 181 44.49 12.52 -12.83
CA GLU A 181 44.66 13.46 -13.93
C GLU A 181 43.95 14.81 -13.65
N ARG A 182 44.39 15.88 -14.33
CA ARG A 182 43.76 17.21 -14.19
C ARG A 182 42.27 17.19 -14.55
N ALA A 183 41.89 16.38 -15.55
CA ALA A 183 40.51 16.21 -15.97
C ALA A 183 39.65 15.52 -14.91
N ASP A 184 40.22 14.64 -14.09
CA ASP A 184 39.52 13.93 -13.01
C ASP A 184 39.05 14.93 -11.95
N SER A 185 39.95 15.81 -11.51
CA SER A 185 39.65 16.85 -10.51
C SER A 185 38.62 17.86 -11.03
N ALA A 186 38.71 18.26 -12.31
CA ALA A 186 37.72 19.16 -12.92
C ALA A 186 36.32 18.50 -13.01
N THR A 187 36.26 17.25 -13.45
CA THR A 187 35.02 16.46 -13.52
C THR A 187 34.36 16.35 -12.15
N LEU A 188 35.15 16.00 -11.13
CA LEU A 188 34.68 15.87 -9.76
C LEU A 188 34.18 17.21 -9.22
N GLY A 189 34.86 18.31 -9.52
CA GLY A 189 34.41 19.67 -9.17
C GLY A 189 33.04 20.02 -9.76
N MET A 190 32.81 19.71 -11.04
CA MET A 190 31.50 19.91 -11.69
C MET A 190 30.40 19.04 -11.07
N ALA A 191 30.72 17.79 -10.74
CA ALA A 191 29.76 16.87 -10.14
C ALA A 191 29.36 17.34 -8.74
N VAL A 192 30.34 17.73 -7.91
CA VAL A 192 30.13 18.32 -6.58
C VAL A 192 29.27 19.58 -6.64
N ALA A 193 29.58 20.50 -7.56
CA ALA A 193 28.80 21.73 -7.73
C ALA A 193 27.34 21.44 -8.12
N SER A 194 27.11 20.39 -8.92
CA SER A 194 25.77 20.01 -9.36
C SER A 194 24.98 19.29 -8.26
N LEU A 195 25.62 18.40 -7.50
CA LEU A 195 25.00 17.71 -6.36
C LEU A 195 24.61 18.69 -5.23
N ASN A 196 25.43 19.70 -4.96
CA ASN A 196 25.12 20.75 -3.98
C ASN A 196 23.89 21.60 -4.35
N LYS A 197 23.50 21.63 -5.63
CA LYS A 197 22.26 22.31 -6.07
C LYS A 197 21.01 21.45 -5.84
N ILE A 198 21.16 20.13 -5.69
CA ILE A 198 20.03 19.18 -5.60
C ILE A 198 19.46 19.14 -4.18
N SER A 199 20.32 18.99 -3.17
CA SER A 199 19.91 18.92 -1.77
C SER A 199 20.54 20.07 -0.97
N PRO A 200 19.72 20.98 -0.40
CA PRO A 200 20.24 22.07 0.44
C PRO A 200 20.77 21.57 1.79
N ASP A 201 20.31 20.39 2.21
CA ASP A 201 20.62 19.77 3.50
C ASP A 201 21.97 19.03 3.52
N MET A 202 22.69 19.01 2.40
CA MET A 202 24.01 18.36 2.27
C MET A 202 24.98 19.29 1.54
N LYS A 203 26.18 19.46 2.09
CA LYS A 203 27.27 20.25 1.49
C LYS A 203 28.45 19.37 1.18
N ILE A 204 28.80 19.24 -0.10
CA ILE A 204 29.94 18.48 -0.58
C ILE A 204 31.05 19.45 -1.01
N ARG A 205 32.30 19.16 -0.68
CA ARG A 205 33.45 19.91 -1.15
C ARG A 205 34.65 19.01 -1.44
N LEU A 206 35.55 19.48 -2.30
CA LEU A 206 36.84 18.83 -2.51
C LEU A 206 37.80 19.15 -1.34
N ALA A 207 38.68 18.19 -1.03
CA ALA A 207 39.70 18.37 -0.01
C ALA A 207 40.73 19.45 -0.42
N GLY A 208 41.06 20.35 0.52
CA GLY A 208 42.08 21.39 0.38
C GLY A 208 43.40 21.02 1.08
N ARG A 209 44.41 21.90 0.97
CA ARG A 209 45.77 21.69 1.52
C ARG A 209 45.84 21.52 3.05
N GLY A 210 44.79 21.86 3.79
CA GLY A 210 44.70 21.73 5.26
C GLY A 210 43.84 20.58 5.76
N ASP A 211 43.17 19.84 4.87
CA ASP A 211 42.37 18.68 5.26
C ASP A 211 43.31 17.49 5.50
N LEU A 212 43.44 17.05 6.76
CA LEU A 212 44.19 15.85 7.11
C LEU A 212 43.43 14.60 6.65
N GLY A 213 44.18 13.63 6.13
CA GLY A 213 43.62 12.46 5.47
C GLY A 213 42.83 11.51 6.38
N ALA A 214 41.73 11.03 5.82
CA ALA A 214 41.17 9.69 5.99
C ALA A 214 40.17 9.37 7.11
N ASP A 215 39.80 10.29 7.99
CA ASP A 215 38.95 9.93 9.13
C ASP A 215 37.44 10.02 8.86
N TYR A 216 37.00 10.85 7.91
CA TYR A 216 35.61 10.89 7.42
C TYR A 216 35.52 11.39 5.96
N GLY A 217 34.35 11.27 5.34
CA GLY A 217 34.09 11.68 3.95
C GLY A 217 34.34 10.59 2.92
N ILE A 218 34.52 10.99 1.65
CA ILE A 218 34.66 10.07 0.52
C ILE A 218 36.10 10.12 0.01
N SER A 219 36.78 8.99 -0.08
CA SER A 219 38.17 8.91 -0.49
C SER A 219 38.32 8.10 -1.76
N PHE A 220 38.65 8.78 -2.86
CA PHE A 220 38.94 8.16 -4.14
C PHE A 220 40.41 7.77 -4.23
N ASN A 221 40.67 6.50 -4.54
CA ASN A 221 41.99 5.97 -4.86
C ASN A 221 41.96 5.47 -6.31
N LEU A 222 42.60 6.21 -7.21
CA LEU A 222 42.66 5.87 -8.64
C LEU A 222 43.95 5.09 -8.92
N ILE A 223 43.82 3.93 -9.56
CA ILE A 223 44.96 3.06 -9.89
C ILE A 223 44.94 2.73 -11.38
N GLN A 224 46.09 2.78 -12.04
CA GLN A 224 46.27 2.30 -13.40
C GLN A 224 46.82 0.87 -13.36
N THR A 225 46.12 -0.10 -13.94
CA THR A 225 46.53 -1.51 -13.99
C THR A 225 46.47 -2.06 -15.41
N ALA A 226 47.61 -2.52 -15.95
CA ALA A 226 47.67 -3.02 -17.33
C ALA A 226 46.96 -4.37 -17.52
N ASP A 227 46.96 -5.22 -16.48
CA ASP A 227 46.57 -6.64 -16.58
C ASP A 227 45.09 -6.93 -16.29
N GLN A 228 44.25 -5.92 -16.05
CA GLN A 228 42.83 -6.14 -15.78
C GLN A 228 42.01 -6.28 -17.08
N ALA A 229 41.09 -7.26 -17.10
CA ALA A 229 40.24 -7.56 -18.25
C ALA A 229 39.19 -6.46 -18.53
N ASP A 230 38.53 -5.96 -17.47
CA ASP A 230 37.53 -4.90 -17.60
C ASP A 230 38.19 -3.53 -17.79
N ALA A 231 37.56 -2.68 -18.61
CA ALA A 231 38.07 -1.33 -18.87
C ALA A 231 38.11 -0.47 -17.60
N THR A 232 37.11 -0.61 -16.73
CA THR A 232 36.95 0.12 -15.48
C THR A 232 36.37 -0.80 -14.41
N LYS A 233 36.91 -0.77 -13.19
CA LYS A 233 36.32 -1.47 -12.04
C LYS A 233 36.13 -0.48 -10.89
N ILE A 234 34.92 -0.50 -10.31
CA ILE A 234 34.52 0.35 -9.18
C ILE A 234 34.28 -0.55 -7.97
N SER A 235 34.92 -0.23 -6.84
CA SER A 235 34.65 -0.84 -5.54
C SER A 235 34.47 0.26 -4.51
N ILE A 236 33.37 0.21 -3.76
CA ILE A 236 33.07 1.18 -2.71
C ILE A 236 32.96 0.41 -1.40
N GLU A 237 33.83 0.73 -0.45
CA GLU A 237 33.80 0.17 0.90
C GLU A 237 33.35 1.25 1.89
N ASN A 238 32.24 0.98 2.58
CA ASN A 238 31.61 1.91 3.50
C ASN A 238 31.97 1.55 4.95
N LYS A 239 32.42 2.53 5.72
CA LYS A 239 32.76 2.42 7.14
C LYS A 239 31.77 3.21 8.00
N MET A 240 31.11 2.49 8.89
CA MET A 240 30.14 3.01 9.85
C MET A 240 30.83 3.54 11.12
N GLY A 241 30.20 4.49 11.78
CA GLY A 241 30.58 4.91 13.13
C GLY A 241 30.09 3.99 14.23
N ALA A 242 30.98 3.71 15.18
CA ALA A 242 30.63 3.12 16.47
C ALA A 242 30.20 4.25 17.44
N ASP A 243 29.43 3.87 18.46
CA ASP A 243 29.20 4.67 19.67
C ASP A 243 28.57 6.06 19.48
N CYS A 244 27.65 6.20 18.52
CA CYS A 244 26.88 7.44 18.32
C CYS A 244 25.38 7.18 18.50
N MET A 245 24.64 8.21 18.95
CA MET A 245 23.20 8.14 19.19
C MET A 245 22.40 7.65 17.96
N PHE A 246 22.86 8.01 16.74
CA PHE A 246 22.30 7.54 15.48
C PHE A 246 23.42 7.05 14.54
N PRO A 247 23.40 5.78 14.09
CA PRO A 247 24.39 5.22 13.17
C PRO A 247 24.59 6.05 11.90
N LYS A 248 25.86 6.31 11.54
CA LYS A 248 26.24 7.15 10.39
C LYS A 248 27.32 6.54 9.52
N LEU A 249 27.32 6.92 8.24
CA LEU A 249 28.36 6.59 7.29
C LEU A 249 29.51 7.59 7.43
N ILE A 250 30.54 7.22 8.19
CA ILE A 250 31.67 8.12 8.41
C ILE A 250 32.50 8.22 7.14
N ARG A 251 32.74 7.09 6.46
CA ARG A 251 33.70 7.03 5.37
C ARG A 251 33.29 6.10 4.24
N SER A 252 33.55 6.52 3.01
CA SER A 252 33.47 5.68 1.82
C SER A 252 34.82 5.65 1.12
N ASN A 253 35.46 4.48 1.10
CA ASN A 253 36.68 4.24 0.35
C ASN A 253 36.31 3.76 -1.05
N VAL A 254 36.56 4.62 -2.04
CA VAL A 254 36.31 4.32 -3.44
C VAL A 254 37.62 3.90 -4.10
N LEU A 255 37.69 2.67 -4.57
CA LEU A 255 38.78 2.16 -5.40
C LEU A 255 38.33 2.13 -6.87
N LEU A 256 39.00 2.91 -7.71
CA LEU A 256 38.78 2.95 -9.15
C LEU A 256 40.02 2.46 -9.87
N SER A 257 39.92 1.35 -10.60
CA SER A 257 41.01 0.85 -11.44
C SER A 257 40.71 0.99 -12.93
N PHE A 258 41.70 1.49 -13.68
CA PHE A 258 41.61 1.74 -15.11
C PHE A 258 42.69 0.96 -15.88
N ASN A 259 42.29 0.30 -16.97
CA ASN A 259 43.24 -0.40 -17.83
C ASN A 259 43.79 0.52 -18.92
N SER A 260 44.73 0.02 -19.71
CA SER A 260 45.42 0.83 -20.73
C SER A 260 44.61 1.01 -22.02
N SER A 261 43.35 0.55 -22.09
CA SER A 261 42.54 0.62 -23.31
C SER A 261 41.93 2.01 -23.57
N ASN A 262 41.66 2.32 -24.84
CA ASN A 262 40.91 3.54 -25.21
C ASN A 262 39.49 3.56 -24.61
N LYS A 263 38.88 2.38 -24.40
CA LYS A 263 37.58 2.26 -23.74
C LYS A 263 37.65 2.74 -22.28
N ALA A 264 38.72 2.41 -21.55
CA ALA A 264 38.92 2.88 -20.19
C ALA A 264 39.07 4.40 -20.11
N ARG A 265 39.81 5.00 -21.06
CA ARG A 265 39.95 6.46 -21.16
C ARG A 265 38.61 7.16 -21.33
N ASN A 266 37.73 6.62 -22.19
CA ASN A 266 36.40 7.19 -22.43
C ASN A 266 35.44 7.01 -21.24
N LEU A 267 35.60 5.94 -20.46
CA LEU A 267 34.74 5.65 -19.31
C LEU A 267 35.23 6.31 -18.01
N ARG A 268 36.49 6.75 -17.95
CA ARG A 268 37.13 7.27 -16.74
C ARG A 268 36.28 8.30 -16.00
N GLN A 269 35.88 9.37 -16.70
CA GLN A 269 35.19 10.50 -16.08
C GLN A 269 33.78 10.14 -15.67
N ARG A 270 33.17 9.25 -16.43
CA ARG A 270 31.87 8.69 -16.11
C ARG A 270 31.91 7.84 -14.84
N SER A 271 32.90 6.94 -14.72
CA SER A 271 33.07 6.09 -13.54
C SER A 271 33.34 6.89 -12.26
N ILE A 272 34.03 8.04 -12.36
CA ILE A 272 34.24 8.95 -11.24
C ILE A 272 32.90 9.54 -10.76
N ILE A 273 32.06 10.02 -11.67
CA ILE A 273 30.75 10.61 -11.33
C ILE A 273 29.82 9.54 -10.74
N GLU A 274 29.75 8.36 -11.35
CA GLU A 274 28.96 7.23 -10.85
C GLU A 274 29.40 6.85 -9.44
N ALA A 275 30.70 6.68 -9.21
CA ALA A 275 31.22 6.31 -7.90
C ALA A 275 30.96 7.39 -6.83
N LEU A 276 31.00 8.68 -7.19
CA LEU A 276 30.63 9.76 -6.27
C LEU A 276 29.15 9.65 -5.87
N PHE A 277 28.26 9.48 -6.85
CA PHE A 277 26.83 9.34 -6.60
C PHE A 277 26.53 8.13 -5.69
N PHE A 278 27.10 6.96 -5.99
CA PHE A 278 26.86 5.73 -5.23
C PHE A 278 27.49 5.73 -3.83
N SER A 279 28.50 6.58 -3.60
CA SER A 279 29.04 6.78 -2.26
C SER A 279 28.05 7.57 -1.39
N LEU A 280 27.32 8.51 -1.98
CA LEU A 280 26.32 9.32 -1.28
C LEU A 280 25.00 8.57 -1.07
N VAL A 281 24.57 7.81 -2.07
CA VAL A 281 23.36 6.99 -2.07
C VAL A 281 23.76 5.55 -2.32
N GLN A 282 23.66 4.70 -1.29
CA GLN A 282 24.19 3.33 -1.28
C GLN A 282 23.35 2.34 -2.12
N LEU A 283 23.04 2.71 -3.35
CA LEU A 283 22.27 1.93 -4.31
C LEU A 283 23.17 0.93 -5.06
N PRO A 284 22.73 -0.32 -5.26
CA PRO A 284 23.49 -1.28 -6.06
C PRO A 284 23.65 -0.80 -7.51
N PRO A 285 24.88 -0.79 -8.08
CA PRO A 285 25.11 -0.36 -9.46
C PRO A 285 24.34 -1.17 -10.51
N THR A 286 23.96 -2.41 -10.19
CA THR A 286 23.15 -3.30 -11.04
C THR A 286 21.73 -2.81 -11.28
N ARG A 287 21.22 -1.86 -10.46
CA ARG A 287 19.89 -1.26 -10.66
C ARG A 287 19.88 -0.12 -11.67
N LEU A 288 21.00 0.16 -12.33
CA LEU A 288 21.13 1.24 -13.32
C LEU A 288 21.32 0.70 -14.73
N GLY A 289 20.40 1.09 -15.63
CA GLY A 289 20.64 1.03 -17.06
C GLY A 289 21.66 2.10 -17.44
N GLY A 290 22.82 1.69 -17.95
CA GLY A 290 24.04 2.49 -18.12
C GLY A 290 23.99 3.68 -19.10
N GLN A 291 22.91 4.45 -19.21
CA GLN A 291 22.88 5.81 -19.80
C GLN A 291 21.92 6.77 -19.08
N LYS A 292 21.33 6.37 -17.94
CA LYS A 292 20.18 7.09 -17.34
C LYS A 292 20.50 7.97 -16.12
N LEU A 293 21.72 7.95 -15.57
CA LEU A 293 22.04 8.64 -14.30
C LEU A 293 22.24 10.16 -14.44
N PHE A 294 23.03 10.59 -15.44
CA PHE A 294 23.34 12.00 -15.66
C PHE A 294 23.69 12.27 -17.12
N LYS A 295 23.64 13.54 -17.50
CA LYS A 295 24.11 14.09 -18.78
C LYS A 295 25.27 15.04 -18.51
N VAL A 296 26.35 14.93 -19.28
CA VAL A 296 27.50 15.84 -19.21
C VAL A 296 27.30 16.95 -20.25
N THR A 297 27.45 18.20 -19.83
CA THR A 297 27.51 19.38 -20.70
C THR A 297 28.88 20.04 -20.57
N ASP A 298 29.23 20.98 -21.44
CA ASP A 298 30.54 21.66 -21.42
C ASP A 298 30.78 22.46 -20.13
N GLU A 299 29.71 22.86 -19.42
CA GLU A 299 29.78 23.71 -18.23
C GLU A 299 29.30 23.02 -16.93
N SER A 300 28.54 21.92 -17.03
CA SER A 300 27.93 21.30 -15.85
C SER A 300 27.53 19.82 -16.04
N ILE A 301 27.24 19.13 -14.93
CA ILE A 301 26.73 17.76 -14.94
C ILE A 301 25.28 17.78 -14.45
N ILE A 302 24.35 17.36 -15.30
CA ILE A 302 22.92 17.38 -14.99
C ILE A 302 22.51 15.96 -14.61
N PHE A 303 22.21 15.73 -13.34
CA PHE A 303 21.64 14.46 -12.89
C PHE A 303 20.21 14.31 -13.40
N ASN A 304 19.84 13.09 -13.78
CA ASN A 304 18.47 12.77 -14.13
C ASN A 304 17.58 13.08 -12.93
N ASP A 305 16.47 13.76 -13.20
CA ASP A 305 15.42 14.10 -12.27
C ASP A 305 15.21 13.01 -11.23
N TYR A 306 14.95 11.77 -11.65
CA TYR A 306 14.68 10.62 -10.80
C TYR A 306 15.69 10.45 -9.66
N TYR A 307 16.98 10.46 -10.00
CA TYR A 307 18.07 10.25 -9.06
C TYR A 307 18.39 11.52 -8.25
N ALA A 308 18.12 12.69 -8.81
CA ALA A 308 18.19 13.95 -8.07
C ALA A 308 17.15 13.97 -6.93
N ASP A 309 15.92 13.53 -7.19
CA ASP A 309 14.90 13.43 -6.13
C ASP A 309 15.24 12.37 -5.09
N LEU A 310 15.86 11.24 -5.50
CA LEU A 310 16.31 10.23 -4.55
C LEU A 310 17.32 10.82 -3.56
N ILE A 311 18.32 11.57 -4.05
CA ILE A 311 19.27 12.28 -3.18
C ILE A 311 18.54 13.27 -2.28
N LYS A 312 17.66 14.09 -2.84
CA LYS A 312 16.91 15.11 -2.10
C LYS A 312 16.09 14.48 -0.97
N LEU A 313 15.48 13.34 -1.23
CA LEU A 313 14.67 12.60 -0.27
C LEU A 313 15.53 11.93 0.80
N VAL A 314 16.56 11.17 0.41
CA VAL A 314 17.45 10.47 1.37
C VAL A 314 18.15 11.45 2.31
N TYR A 315 18.55 12.63 1.82
CA TYR A 315 19.22 13.66 2.63
C TYR A 315 18.27 14.68 3.26
N SER A 316 16.95 14.52 3.09
CA SER A 316 15.95 15.33 3.81
C SER A 316 16.05 15.12 5.32
N ASN A 317 15.52 16.07 6.09
CA ASN A 317 15.59 16.02 7.55
C ASN A 317 14.62 14.98 8.13
N GLU A 318 13.57 14.62 7.40
CA GLU A 318 12.58 13.61 7.77
C GLU A 318 13.15 12.18 7.69
N PHE A 319 14.07 11.93 6.76
CA PHE A 319 14.78 10.65 6.68
C PHE A 319 15.94 10.65 7.68
N MET A 320 15.66 10.21 8.91
CA MET A 320 16.65 10.21 9.98
C MET A 320 17.83 9.25 9.72
N ASP A 321 18.99 9.62 10.28
CA ASP A 321 20.16 8.75 10.31
C ASP A 321 19.88 7.50 11.15
N GLY A 322 20.33 6.33 10.69
CA GLY A 322 20.11 5.07 11.42
C GLY A 322 18.66 4.57 11.39
N LEU A 323 17.78 5.17 10.57
CA LEU A 323 16.43 4.67 10.36
C LEU A 323 16.49 3.18 10.00
N LYS A 324 15.71 2.36 10.70
CA LYS A 324 15.71 0.90 10.49
C LYS A 324 14.88 0.55 9.27
N LEU A 325 15.39 -0.41 8.48
CA LEU A 325 14.68 -0.93 7.30
C LEU A 325 13.33 -1.55 7.69
N SER A 326 13.22 -2.16 8.88
CA SER A 326 11.96 -2.72 9.37
C SER A 326 10.90 -1.64 9.65
N GLU A 327 11.31 -0.49 10.19
CA GLU A 327 10.43 0.67 10.43
C GLU A 327 10.01 1.30 9.11
N PHE A 328 10.96 1.51 8.20
CA PHE A 328 10.66 1.98 6.86
C PHE A 328 9.73 1.03 6.09
N ARG A 329 9.87 -0.30 6.24
CA ARG A 329 8.96 -1.27 5.62
C ARG A 329 7.55 -1.23 6.20
N LYS A 330 7.41 -1.10 7.52
CA LYS A 330 6.10 -0.89 8.17
C LYS A 330 5.44 0.37 7.61
N LEU A 331 6.22 1.45 7.50
CA LEU A 331 5.75 2.70 6.90
C LEU A 331 5.36 2.56 5.44
N SER A 332 6.26 2.02 4.63
CA SER A 332 6.03 1.72 3.23
C SER A 332 4.80 0.83 3.05
N SER A 333 4.51 -0.11 3.95
CA SER A 333 3.30 -0.94 3.88
C SER A 333 2.00 -0.21 4.23
N ARG A 334 2.06 0.85 5.06
CA ARG A 334 0.92 1.70 5.44
C ARG A 334 0.70 2.87 4.48
N ILE A 335 1.78 3.42 3.95
CA ILE A 335 1.79 4.47 2.94
C ILE A 335 1.47 3.88 1.58
N ARG A 336 1.84 2.62 1.32
CA ARG A 336 1.16 1.78 0.34
C ARG A 336 -0.31 1.82 0.76
N PRO A 337 -1.17 2.56 0.03
CA PRO A 337 -2.56 2.15 -0.04
C PRO A 337 -2.53 0.79 -0.75
N CYS A 338 -3.65 0.30 -1.25
CA CYS A 338 -3.61 -0.70 -2.31
C CYS A 338 -2.92 -0.20 -3.62
N GLN A 339 -1.82 0.55 -3.57
CA GLN A 339 -0.96 0.97 -4.68
C GLN A 339 0.31 0.13 -4.70
N PHE A 340 0.15 -1.14 -5.08
CA PHE A 340 1.01 -1.66 -6.15
C PHE A 340 0.33 -1.27 -7.48
N THR A 341 0.38 0.02 -7.80
CA THR A 341 -0.06 0.58 -9.10
C THR A 341 1.01 1.51 -9.66
N SER A 342 2.26 1.08 -9.65
CA SER A 342 3.32 1.62 -10.51
C SER A 342 4.10 0.43 -11.08
N LEU A 343 3.97 -0.04 -12.31
CA LEU A 343 3.27 0.42 -13.49
C LEU A 343 2.06 -0.48 -13.75
N ILE A 344 0.86 0.06 -13.54
CA ILE A 344 -0.32 -0.54 -14.16
C ILE A 344 -0.50 0.17 -15.49
N THR A 345 -0.48 -0.60 -16.57
CA THR A 345 -0.81 -0.20 -17.93
C THR A 345 -2.17 0.52 -17.93
N LYS A 346 -2.16 1.85 -17.80
CA LYS A 346 -3.36 2.71 -17.90
C LYS A 346 -3.73 2.96 -19.35
N TYR A 347 -2.88 2.66 -20.31
CA TYR A 347 -3.06 3.12 -21.67
C TYR A 347 -3.74 2.05 -22.53
N HIS A 348 -4.85 2.43 -23.14
CA HIS A 348 -5.60 1.59 -24.06
C HIS A 348 -5.89 2.37 -25.32
N TYR A 349 -6.34 1.67 -26.35
CA TYR A 349 -6.97 2.31 -27.47
C TYR A 349 -8.08 1.42 -28.02
N ILE A 350 -9.00 2.06 -28.72
CA ILE A 350 -10.25 1.47 -29.19
C ILE A 350 -10.35 1.62 -30.70
N PHE A 351 -10.57 0.50 -31.38
CA PHE A 351 -11.04 0.47 -32.75
C PHE A 351 -12.55 0.31 -32.82
N SER A 352 -13.21 1.21 -33.54
CA SER A 352 -14.61 0.99 -33.93
C SER A 352 -14.65 0.33 -35.30
N TYR A 353 -15.36 -0.80 -35.42
CA TYR A 353 -15.49 -1.53 -36.67
C TYR A 353 -16.95 -1.85 -37.01
N ASN A 354 -17.24 -1.93 -38.31
CA ASN A 354 -18.56 -2.28 -38.84
C ASN A 354 -18.43 -3.11 -40.13
N ILE A 355 -18.83 -4.37 -40.05
CA ILE A 355 -18.74 -5.36 -41.14
C ILE A 355 -20.12 -5.45 -41.83
N PRO A 356 -20.21 -5.17 -43.15
CA PRO A 356 -21.45 -5.28 -43.92
C PRO A 356 -22.06 -6.69 -43.87
N ILE A 357 -23.35 -6.81 -44.16
CA ILE A 357 -24.04 -8.12 -44.22
C ILE A 357 -23.49 -8.95 -45.38
N ASP A 358 -23.35 -8.32 -46.55
CA ASP A 358 -22.89 -8.96 -47.78
C ASP A 358 -21.36 -8.84 -47.90
N ILE A 359 -20.65 -9.91 -47.54
CA ILE A 359 -19.19 -10.03 -47.65
C ILE A 359 -18.80 -11.41 -48.18
N PRO A 360 -17.60 -11.55 -48.79
CA PRO A 360 -17.10 -12.86 -49.22
C PRO A 360 -16.90 -13.83 -48.04
N PRO A 361 -17.09 -15.16 -48.23
CA PRO A 361 -16.97 -16.16 -47.15
C PRO A 361 -15.63 -16.14 -46.41
N GLU A 362 -14.54 -15.82 -47.11
CA GLU A 362 -13.21 -15.68 -46.53
C GLU A 362 -13.10 -14.54 -45.51
N GLU A 363 -13.89 -13.47 -45.67
CA GLU A 363 -13.91 -12.30 -44.78
C GLU A 363 -14.96 -12.40 -43.68
N GLU A 364 -15.75 -13.48 -43.64
CA GLU A 364 -16.78 -13.69 -42.64
C GLU A 364 -16.17 -13.65 -41.22
N PRO A 365 -16.68 -12.81 -40.29
CA PRO A 365 -16.11 -12.69 -38.96
C PRO A 365 -16.27 -13.97 -38.16
N LEU A 366 -15.44 -14.13 -37.12
CA LEU A 366 -15.57 -15.26 -36.20
C LEU A 366 -16.92 -15.23 -35.49
N HIS A 367 -17.50 -16.40 -35.23
CA HIS A 367 -18.69 -16.47 -34.40
C HIS A 367 -18.38 -15.96 -32.98
N GLN A 368 -19.30 -15.19 -32.39
CA GLN A 368 -19.04 -14.45 -31.16
C GLN A 368 -18.69 -15.34 -29.96
N ALA A 369 -19.09 -16.62 -29.97
CA ALA A 369 -18.68 -17.57 -28.95
C ALA A 369 -17.15 -17.74 -28.92
N LEU A 370 -16.52 -17.82 -30.10
CA LEU A 370 -15.07 -17.87 -30.25
C LEU A 370 -14.43 -16.54 -29.84
N ASN A 371 -14.98 -15.39 -30.25
CA ASN A 371 -14.50 -14.07 -29.80
C ASN A 371 -14.46 -13.94 -28.28
N CYS A 372 -15.47 -14.50 -27.59
CA CYS A 372 -15.54 -14.50 -26.13
C CYS A 372 -14.40 -15.32 -25.50
N ILE A 373 -14.11 -16.52 -26.04
CA ILE A 373 -13.00 -17.36 -25.57
C ILE A 373 -11.66 -16.68 -25.80
N LEU A 374 -11.43 -16.16 -27.02
CA LEU A 374 -10.22 -15.44 -27.38
C LEU A 374 -9.99 -14.20 -26.52
N THR A 375 -11.09 -13.55 -26.09
CA THR A 375 -11.04 -12.42 -25.16
C THR A 375 -10.70 -12.88 -23.75
N ILE A 376 -11.40 -13.87 -23.17
CA ILE A 376 -11.25 -14.24 -21.76
C ILE A 376 -9.89 -14.89 -21.44
N CYS A 377 -9.26 -15.58 -22.39
CA CYS A 377 -8.03 -16.35 -22.14
C CYS A 377 -6.77 -15.50 -21.95
N GLN A 378 -6.81 -14.21 -22.30
CA GLN A 378 -5.66 -13.30 -22.31
C GLN A 378 -6.13 -11.86 -22.09
N THR A 379 -5.27 -10.99 -21.54
CA THR A 379 -5.66 -9.60 -21.22
C THR A 379 -5.19 -8.55 -22.22
N ARG A 380 -4.35 -8.88 -23.21
CA ARG A 380 -3.82 -7.93 -24.20
C ARG A 380 -4.88 -7.33 -25.13
N TYR A 381 -5.85 -8.13 -25.57
CA TYR A 381 -6.93 -7.73 -26.48
C TYR A 381 -8.32 -8.03 -25.91
N LEU A 382 -9.31 -7.20 -26.25
CA LEU A 382 -10.71 -7.39 -25.86
C LEU A 382 -11.67 -6.92 -26.95
N VAL A 383 -12.47 -7.85 -27.47
CA VAL A 383 -13.54 -7.54 -28.44
C VAL A 383 -14.89 -7.44 -27.75
N ASN A 384 -15.47 -6.25 -27.80
CA ASN A 384 -16.83 -5.99 -27.35
C ASN A 384 -17.77 -5.94 -28.55
N SER A 385 -18.53 -7.02 -28.76
CA SER A 385 -19.50 -7.14 -29.85
C SER A 385 -20.68 -8.03 -29.46
N SER A 386 -21.89 -7.73 -29.97
CA SER A 386 -23.08 -8.57 -29.78
C SER A 386 -23.22 -9.63 -30.87
N THR A 387 -22.91 -9.28 -32.12
CA THR A 387 -23.13 -10.10 -33.33
C THR A 387 -21.86 -10.42 -34.10
N SER A 388 -20.67 -10.15 -33.53
CA SER A 388 -19.36 -10.15 -34.19
C SER A 388 -19.16 -9.12 -35.31
N ARG A 389 -20.24 -8.62 -35.93
CA ARG A 389 -20.19 -7.72 -37.10
C ARG A 389 -19.99 -6.25 -36.77
N ARG A 390 -20.41 -5.81 -35.58
CA ARG A 390 -20.23 -4.43 -35.12
C ARG A 390 -19.76 -4.42 -33.68
N GLY A 391 -18.77 -3.59 -33.37
CA GLY A 391 -18.21 -3.55 -32.03
C GLY A 391 -16.95 -2.73 -31.92
N TYR A 392 -16.25 -3.01 -30.81
CA TYR A 392 -15.00 -2.37 -30.45
C TYR A 392 -13.91 -3.40 -30.21
N LEU A 393 -12.74 -3.23 -30.84
CA LEU A 393 -11.53 -3.96 -30.44
C LEU A 393 -10.70 -3.02 -29.55
N ASN A 394 -10.56 -3.42 -28.29
CA ASN A 394 -9.77 -2.73 -27.28
C ASN A 394 -8.43 -3.43 -27.14
N VAL A 395 -7.36 -2.67 -27.06
CA VAL A 395 -6.01 -3.22 -26.90
C VAL A 395 -5.29 -2.45 -25.80
N ARG A 396 -4.71 -3.20 -24.86
CA ARG A 396 -3.90 -2.63 -23.77
C ARG A 396 -2.52 -2.30 -24.32
N LEU A 397 -1.96 -1.13 -24.02
CA LEU A 397 -0.66 -0.64 -24.52
C LEU A 397 0.30 -0.33 -23.39
N THR A 398 1.58 -0.66 -23.56
CA THR A 398 2.65 -0.16 -22.67
C THR A 398 2.79 1.37 -22.82
N PRO A 399 3.43 2.06 -21.86
CA PRO A 399 3.67 3.50 -21.95
C PRO A 399 4.37 3.92 -23.25
N GLU A 400 5.34 3.13 -23.72
CA GLU A 400 6.10 3.38 -24.95
C GLU A 400 5.20 3.26 -26.18
N GLU A 401 4.39 2.19 -26.25
CA GLU A 401 3.44 1.98 -27.35
C GLU A 401 2.36 3.07 -27.40
N TYR A 402 1.91 3.55 -26.24
CA TYR A 402 0.93 4.63 -26.18
C TYR A 402 1.51 5.98 -26.63
N ALA A 403 2.74 6.30 -26.22
CA ALA A 403 3.44 7.50 -26.65
C ALA A 403 3.63 7.50 -28.17
N ASP A 404 4.08 6.37 -28.74
CA ASP A 404 4.24 6.15 -30.17
C ASP A 404 2.91 6.36 -30.92
N LEU A 405 1.80 5.79 -30.43
CA LEU A 405 0.48 5.99 -31.04
C LEU A 405 0.00 7.45 -30.96
N ARG A 406 0.21 8.13 -29.83
CA ARG A 406 -0.19 9.52 -29.62
C ARG A 406 0.51 10.47 -30.58
N GLU A 407 1.81 10.29 -30.77
CA GLU A 407 2.60 11.09 -31.72
C GLU A 407 2.05 10.97 -33.15
N HIS A 408 1.73 9.74 -33.57
CA HIS A 408 1.14 9.49 -34.88
C HIS A 408 -0.27 10.08 -35.04
N LEU A 409 -1.12 9.99 -34.02
CA LEU A 409 -2.49 10.52 -34.06
C LEU A 409 -2.54 12.06 -34.00
N GLN A 410 -1.59 12.72 -33.33
CA GLN A 410 -1.53 14.19 -33.27
C GLN A 410 -1.25 14.84 -34.62
N ASN A 411 -0.58 14.13 -35.52
CA ASN A 411 -0.25 14.61 -36.87
C ASN A 411 -1.40 14.41 -37.89
N GLN A 412 -2.56 13.87 -37.48
CA GLN A 412 -3.72 13.67 -38.35
C GLN A 412 -4.77 14.77 -38.20
N GLN A 413 -5.43 15.16 -39.31
CA GLN A 413 -6.58 16.06 -39.24
C GLN A 413 -7.78 15.36 -38.59
N ARG A 414 -8.57 16.12 -37.81
CA ARG A 414 -9.60 15.65 -36.85
C ARG A 414 -10.72 14.74 -37.42
N ASN A 415 -10.76 14.46 -38.73
CA ASN A 415 -11.77 13.65 -39.43
C ASN A 415 -11.21 12.77 -40.58
N GLU A 416 -9.89 12.63 -40.74
CA GLU A 416 -9.32 11.80 -41.81
C GLU A 416 -9.48 10.30 -41.47
N LYS A 417 -9.92 9.47 -42.43
CA LYS A 417 -9.99 8.01 -42.23
C LYS A 417 -8.56 7.48 -42.08
N VAL A 418 -8.27 6.82 -40.96
CA VAL A 418 -6.95 6.20 -40.75
C VAL A 418 -6.79 5.01 -41.69
N ASN A 419 -5.89 5.13 -42.66
CA ASN A 419 -5.52 4.01 -43.53
C ASN A 419 -4.49 3.12 -42.83
N LEU A 420 -4.96 2.04 -42.19
CA LEU A 420 -4.13 1.07 -41.47
C LEU A 420 -3.15 0.28 -42.37
N LEU A 421 -3.30 0.37 -43.70
CA LEU A 421 -2.42 -0.27 -44.69
C LEU A 421 -1.36 0.64 -45.29
N ASP A 422 -1.34 1.93 -44.94
CA ASP A 422 -0.32 2.84 -45.44
C ASP A 422 1.03 2.55 -44.76
N LEU A 423 1.75 1.58 -45.32
CA LEU A 423 3.07 1.14 -44.88
C LEU A 423 4.14 2.22 -45.11
N GLU A 424 3.89 3.21 -45.98
CA GLU A 424 4.83 4.32 -46.22
C GLU A 424 4.74 5.38 -45.11
N ARG A 425 3.53 5.65 -44.57
CA ARG A 425 3.36 6.54 -43.40
C ARG A 425 3.66 5.88 -42.06
N HIS A 426 3.59 4.55 -41.98
CA HIS A 426 3.71 3.81 -40.71
C HIS A 426 4.59 2.53 -40.79
N PRO A 427 5.88 2.60 -41.18
CA PRO A 427 6.73 1.42 -41.20
C PRO A 427 7.38 1.13 -39.83
N ASN A 428 7.44 -0.16 -39.48
CA ASN A 428 8.17 -0.79 -38.36
C ASN A 428 7.94 -0.28 -36.92
N SER A 429 6.92 0.53 -36.66
CA SER A 429 6.56 0.85 -35.28
C SER A 429 5.96 -0.39 -34.55
N PRO A 430 6.40 -0.67 -33.30
CA PRO A 430 5.84 -1.75 -32.48
C PRO A 430 4.33 -1.63 -32.27
N VAL A 431 3.79 -0.41 -32.12
CA VAL A 431 2.36 -0.21 -31.86
C VAL A 431 1.49 -0.56 -33.08
N TRP A 432 1.93 -0.20 -34.28
CA TRP A 432 1.19 -0.56 -35.50
C TRP A 432 1.25 -2.06 -35.80
N THR A 433 2.34 -2.71 -35.40
CA THR A 433 2.44 -4.17 -35.50
C THR A 433 1.44 -4.83 -34.57
N ILE A 434 1.38 -4.46 -33.29
CA ILE A 434 0.43 -5.08 -32.35
C ILE A 434 -1.03 -4.82 -32.75
N ILE A 435 -1.32 -3.63 -33.28
CA ILE A 435 -2.62 -3.29 -33.88
C ILE A 435 -3.06 -4.33 -34.92
N ARG A 436 -2.22 -4.60 -35.92
CA ARG A 436 -2.52 -5.55 -36.99
C ARG A 436 -2.70 -6.96 -36.43
N GLN A 437 -1.85 -7.36 -35.50
CA GLN A 437 -1.93 -8.67 -34.85
C GLN A 437 -3.25 -8.86 -34.09
N GLY A 438 -3.79 -7.83 -33.44
CA GLY A 438 -5.10 -7.89 -32.80
C GLY A 438 -6.24 -8.09 -33.80
N LEU A 439 -6.21 -7.37 -34.93
CA LEU A 439 -7.21 -7.52 -36.00
C LEU A 439 -7.16 -8.93 -36.61
N ASP A 440 -5.97 -9.45 -36.87
CA ASP A 440 -5.77 -10.80 -37.42
C ASP A 440 -6.25 -11.88 -36.45
N PHE A 441 -6.00 -11.72 -35.14
CA PHE A 441 -6.45 -12.65 -34.10
C PHE A 441 -7.97 -12.83 -34.10
N PHE A 442 -8.72 -11.73 -34.25
CA PHE A 442 -10.19 -11.72 -34.26
C PHE A 442 -10.84 -11.81 -35.66
N LYS A 443 -10.04 -11.96 -36.72
CA LYS A 443 -10.52 -12.02 -38.12
C LYS A 443 -11.29 -10.75 -38.55
N ILE A 444 -10.83 -9.58 -38.10
CA ILE A 444 -11.45 -8.30 -38.45
C ILE A 444 -10.61 -7.65 -39.54
N ALA A 445 -11.12 -7.60 -40.78
CA ALA A 445 -10.40 -6.94 -41.86
C ALA A 445 -10.27 -5.44 -41.58
N HIS A 446 -9.06 -4.91 -41.74
CA HIS A 446 -8.71 -3.50 -41.47
C HIS A 446 -9.63 -2.50 -42.20
N LYS A 447 -10.15 -2.84 -43.39
CA LYS A 447 -11.05 -1.99 -44.19
C LYS A 447 -12.40 -1.69 -43.52
N PHE A 448 -12.78 -2.51 -42.53
CA PHE A 448 -14.01 -2.34 -41.76
C PHE A 448 -13.80 -1.49 -40.50
N VAL A 449 -12.56 -1.09 -40.20
CA VAL A 449 -12.23 -0.17 -39.11
C VAL A 449 -12.44 1.26 -39.63
N PHE A 450 -13.26 2.03 -38.92
CA PHE A 450 -13.60 3.39 -39.34
C PHE A 450 -13.17 4.47 -38.33
N ARG A 451 -12.75 4.09 -37.12
CA ARG A 451 -12.28 5.03 -36.09
C ARG A 451 -11.28 4.38 -35.14
N ILE A 452 -10.27 5.16 -34.76
CA ILE A 452 -9.28 4.82 -33.72
C ILE A 452 -9.33 5.90 -32.64
N VAL A 453 -9.36 5.51 -31.38
CA VAL A 453 -9.33 6.44 -30.24
C VAL A 453 -8.33 5.94 -29.22
N SER A 454 -7.33 6.76 -28.88
CA SER A 454 -6.43 6.49 -27.76
C SER A 454 -7.09 6.94 -26.46
N ILE A 455 -7.01 6.10 -25.43
CA ILE A 455 -7.72 6.30 -24.17
C ILE A 455 -6.76 6.01 -23.02
N GLU A 456 -6.70 6.95 -22.08
CA GLU A 456 -6.12 6.68 -20.78
C GLU A 456 -7.23 6.13 -19.87
N ILE A 457 -7.04 4.91 -19.36
CA ILE A 457 -7.87 4.36 -18.30
C ILE A 457 -7.62 5.19 -17.05
N ASN A 458 -8.59 6.04 -16.80
CA ASN A 458 -8.78 6.68 -15.52
C ASN A 458 -10.18 6.30 -15.06
N VAL A 459 -10.27 5.59 -13.93
CA VAL A 459 -11.57 5.19 -13.35
C VAL A 459 -12.17 6.40 -12.64
N GLN A 460 -12.54 7.39 -13.44
CA GLN A 460 -13.24 8.59 -13.01
C GLN A 460 -14.67 8.55 -13.52
N HIS A 461 -15.56 9.12 -12.72
CA HIS A 461 -16.93 9.36 -13.06
C HIS A 461 -17.38 10.67 -12.44
N ALA A 462 -18.35 11.31 -13.07
CA ALA A 462 -19.04 12.43 -12.44
C ALA A 462 -19.76 11.92 -11.19
N ILE A 463 -19.66 12.62 -10.06
CA ILE A 463 -20.32 12.23 -8.79
C ILE A 463 -21.84 12.27 -8.96
N SER A 464 -22.32 13.30 -9.64
CA SER A 464 -23.70 13.46 -10.09
C SER A 464 -23.72 13.60 -11.60
N VAL A 465 -24.69 12.94 -12.25
CA VAL A 465 -24.87 12.99 -13.70
C VAL A 465 -26.05 13.86 -14.11
N VAL A 466 -26.92 14.27 -13.18
CA VAL A 466 -28.04 15.18 -13.39
C VAL A 466 -27.90 16.36 -12.43
N LYS A 467 -27.90 17.58 -12.95
CA LYS A 467 -27.89 18.79 -12.13
C LYS A 467 -28.81 19.86 -12.70
N GLU A 468 -29.47 20.61 -11.83
CA GLU A 468 -30.22 21.79 -12.21
C GLU A 468 -29.27 23.00 -12.35
N PHE A 469 -29.35 23.69 -13.48
CA PHE A 469 -28.65 24.94 -13.72
C PHE A 469 -29.65 26.08 -13.87
N GLU A 470 -29.38 27.20 -13.20
CA GLU A 470 -30.13 28.43 -13.38
C GLU A 470 -29.48 29.26 -14.49
N HIS A 471 -30.23 29.51 -15.55
CA HIS A 471 -29.83 30.43 -16.61
C HIS A 471 -30.99 31.38 -16.92
N GLU A 472 -30.76 32.68 -16.79
CA GLU A 472 -31.71 33.74 -17.15
C GLU A 472 -33.15 33.50 -16.64
N ILE A 473 -33.29 33.14 -15.35
CA ILE A 473 -34.57 32.93 -14.65
C ILE A 473 -35.25 31.58 -14.99
N LYS A 474 -34.61 30.69 -15.78
CA LYS A 474 -35.09 29.33 -16.06
C LYS A 474 -34.16 28.29 -15.44
N LYS A 475 -34.77 27.36 -14.70
CA LYS A 475 -34.14 26.13 -14.20
C LYS A 475 -34.12 25.09 -15.31
N ILE A 476 -32.92 24.63 -15.68
CA ILE A 476 -32.72 23.67 -16.77
C ILE A 476 -31.99 22.44 -16.22
N PRO A 477 -32.55 21.22 -16.37
CA PRO A 477 -31.83 20.00 -16.03
C PRO A 477 -30.73 19.73 -17.07
N VAL A 478 -29.50 19.55 -16.60
CA VAL A 478 -28.33 19.15 -17.39
C VAL A 478 -27.96 17.72 -17.04
N CYS A 479 -27.88 16.85 -18.05
CA CYS A 479 -27.55 15.44 -17.90
C CYS A 479 -26.22 15.10 -18.57
N LEU A 480 -25.35 14.36 -17.88
CA LEU A 480 -24.15 13.74 -18.41
C LEU A 480 -24.46 12.29 -18.82
N ALA A 481 -23.95 11.86 -19.97
CA ALA A 481 -24.02 10.48 -20.44
C ALA A 481 -22.72 10.07 -21.14
N GLY A 482 -22.53 8.77 -21.34
CA GLY A 482 -21.33 8.26 -22.02
C GLY A 482 -20.05 8.51 -21.22
N ASP A 483 -18.96 8.78 -21.93
CA ASP A 483 -17.63 9.03 -21.34
C ASP A 483 -17.61 10.30 -20.46
N ALA A 484 -18.53 11.25 -20.68
CA ALA A 484 -18.67 12.44 -19.84
C ALA A 484 -19.25 12.13 -18.45
N ALA A 485 -20.04 11.06 -18.33
CA ALA A 485 -20.60 10.61 -17.06
C ALA A 485 -19.71 9.58 -16.36
N MET A 486 -19.17 8.62 -17.12
CA MET A 486 -18.30 7.57 -16.62
C MET A 486 -17.26 7.18 -17.67
N ALA A 487 -15.98 7.39 -17.38
CA ALA A 487 -14.91 7.06 -18.31
C ALA A 487 -14.63 5.55 -18.29
N VAL A 488 -14.70 4.91 -19.46
CA VAL A 488 -14.17 3.57 -19.78
C VAL A 488 -14.75 2.40 -18.97
N HIS A 489 -15.06 1.29 -19.64
CA HIS A 489 -15.47 0.06 -18.96
C HIS A 489 -14.89 -1.17 -19.70
N PHE A 490 -14.39 -2.14 -18.93
CA PHE A 490 -13.82 -3.37 -19.46
C PHE A 490 -14.56 -4.57 -18.88
N TRP A 491 -15.37 -5.21 -19.71
CA TRP A 491 -16.02 -6.46 -19.38
C TRP A 491 -15.73 -7.50 -20.47
N PRO A 492 -14.90 -8.52 -20.18
CA PRO A 492 -14.65 -9.65 -21.08
C PRO A 492 -15.88 -10.58 -21.04
N GLY A 493 -16.95 -10.18 -21.71
CA GLY A 493 -18.21 -10.90 -21.62
C GLY A 493 -19.33 -10.34 -22.47
N ARG A 494 -20.55 -10.77 -22.16
CA ARG A 494 -21.77 -10.30 -22.83
C ARG A 494 -22.20 -8.99 -22.21
N GLY A 495 -22.48 -8.00 -23.05
CA GLY A 495 -23.10 -6.77 -22.61
C GLY A 495 -22.86 -5.59 -23.55
N MET A 496 -23.78 -4.62 -23.50
CA MET A 496 -23.62 -3.35 -24.19
C MET A 496 -22.64 -2.45 -23.44
N ASN A 497 -21.90 -1.60 -24.15
CA ASN A 497 -20.95 -0.67 -23.54
C ASN A 497 -21.63 0.23 -22.50
N SER A 498 -21.03 0.46 -21.33
CA SER A 498 -21.64 1.26 -20.25
C SER A 498 -21.98 2.70 -20.68
N GLY A 499 -21.15 3.33 -21.49
CA GLY A 499 -21.44 4.63 -22.07
C GLY A 499 -22.64 4.59 -23.03
N MET A 500 -22.80 3.50 -23.78
CA MET A 500 -23.98 3.28 -24.62
C MET A 500 -25.23 2.97 -23.79
N LYS A 501 -25.09 2.25 -22.68
CA LYS A 501 -26.18 2.01 -21.72
C LYS A 501 -26.65 3.33 -21.10
N ALA A 502 -25.70 4.18 -20.68
CA ALA A 502 -25.97 5.52 -20.20
C ALA A 502 -26.73 6.38 -21.22
N ALA A 503 -26.29 6.37 -22.49
CA ALA A 503 -26.96 7.12 -23.55
C ALA A 503 -28.36 6.57 -23.85
N MET A 504 -28.51 5.25 -23.91
CA MET A 504 -29.80 4.60 -24.17
C MET A 504 -30.79 4.80 -23.03
N ALA A 505 -30.34 4.71 -21.78
CA ALA A 505 -31.16 4.99 -20.60
C ALA A 505 -31.65 6.43 -20.58
N LEU A 506 -30.76 7.41 -20.87
CA LEU A 506 -31.15 8.82 -20.96
C LEU A 506 -32.19 9.03 -22.07
N ALA A 507 -31.94 8.47 -23.26
CA ALA A 507 -32.85 8.59 -24.39
C ALA A 507 -34.23 7.97 -24.09
N ARG A 508 -34.27 6.79 -23.47
CA ARG A 508 -35.53 6.13 -23.07
C ARG A 508 -36.25 6.89 -21.96
N ASN A 509 -35.52 7.42 -20.98
CA ASN A 509 -36.10 8.26 -19.92
C ASN A 509 -36.78 9.50 -20.52
N ILE A 510 -36.12 10.17 -21.47
CA ILE A 510 -36.71 11.33 -22.16
C ILE A 510 -37.93 10.90 -22.99
N ALA A 511 -37.83 9.81 -23.74
CA ALA A 511 -38.91 9.34 -24.62
C ALA A 511 -40.20 9.01 -23.84
N ARG A 512 -40.10 8.30 -22.70
CA ARG A 512 -41.27 7.96 -21.88
C ARG A 512 -41.94 9.19 -21.26
N LEU A 513 -41.18 10.24 -20.93
CA LEU A 513 -41.74 11.48 -20.36
C LEU A 513 -42.60 12.26 -21.36
N PHE A 514 -42.37 12.05 -22.66
CA PHE A 514 -43.14 12.67 -23.73
C PHE A 514 -44.32 11.82 -24.22
N VAL A 515 -44.52 10.62 -23.67
CA VAL A 515 -45.59 9.70 -24.09
C VAL A 515 -46.57 9.48 -22.94
N ARG A 516 -47.86 9.73 -23.18
CA ARG A 516 -48.95 9.37 -22.26
C ARG A 516 -49.81 8.30 -22.90
N HIS A 517 -50.03 7.18 -22.20
CA HIS A 517 -50.97 6.15 -22.61
C HIS A 517 -52.36 6.50 -22.09
N ASP A 518 -53.25 6.92 -22.98
CA ASP A 518 -54.68 6.84 -22.74
C ASP A 518 -55.24 5.67 -23.55
N SER A 519 -56.29 5.04 -23.03
CA SER A 519 -56.71 3.64 -23.24
C SER A 519 -56.86 3.10 -24.67
N THR A 520 -56.56 3.84 -25.73
CA THR A 520 -56.41 3.32 -27.11
C THR A 520 -55.47 4.10 -28.05
N GLU A 521 -54.89 5.25 -27.67
CA GLU A 521 -54.03 6.07 -28.55
C GLU A 521 -52.78 6.64 -27.85
N MET A 522 -51.67 6.76 -28.60
CA MET A 522 -50.41 7.34 -28.11
C MET A 522 -50.44 8.87 -28.29
N ILE A 523 -50.52 9.62 -27.19
CA ILE A 523 -50.53 11.09 -27.23
C ILE A 523 -49.13 11.59 -26.85
N VAL A 524 -48.50 12.36 -27.75
CA VAL A 524 -47.23 13.05 -27.48
C VAL A 524 -47.53 14.31 -26.68
N VAL A 525 -47.18 14.32 -25.40
CA VAL A 525 -47.39 15.47 -24.51
C VAL A 525 -46.05 16.17 -24.29
N ARG A 526 -45.84 17.34 -24.90
CA ARG A 526 -44.66 18.16 -24.61
C ARG A 526 -44.86 18.91 -23.29
N LYS A 527 -44.22 18.43 -22.23
CA LYS A 527 -44.07 19.17 -20.96
C LYS A 527 -42.66 19.78 -20.84
N PRO A 528 -42.47 20.90 -20.12
CA PRO A 528 -41.14 21.32 -19.70
C PRO A 528 -40.55 20.24 -18.77
N LEU A 529 -39.30 19.86 -19.03
CA LEU A 529 -38.59 18.85 -18.25
C LEU A 529 -38.00 19.50 -17.01
N THR A 530 -38.20 18.90 -15.84
CA THR A 530 -37.64 19.38 -14.57
C THR A 530 -36.51 18.47 -14.09
N TYR A 531 -35.80 18.86 -13.03
CA TYR A 531 -34.78 18.03 -12.41
C TYR A 531 -35.33 16.67 -11.92
N GLU A 532 -36.53 16.65 -11.35
CA GLU A 532 -37.17 15.46 -10.79
C GLU A 532 -37.43 14.38 -11.84
N ASP A 533 -37.67 14.77 -13.09
CA ASP A 533 -37.89 13.86 -14.22
C ASP A 533 -36.67 12.97 -14.55
N PHE A 534 -35.49 13.32 -14.03
CA PHE A 534 -34.23 12.63 -14.29
C PHE A 534 -33.64 11.90 -13.08
N LEU A 535 -34.34 11.86 -11.94
CA LEU A 535 -33.86 11.15 -10.74
C LEU A 535 -33.67 9.64 -10.99
N GLU A 536 -34.57 9.00 -11.74
CA GLU A 536 -34.42 7.58 -12.11
C GLU A 536 -33.24 7.34 -13.06
N TYR A 537 -32.87 8.34 -13.86
CA TYR A 537 -31.66 8.27 -14.69
C TYR A 537 -30.39 8.38 -13.84
N GLU A 538 -30.37 9.28 -12.84
CA GLU A 538 -29.29 9.39 -11.87
C GLU A 538 -29.10 8.06 -11.11
N GLU A 539 -30.20 7.44 -10.64
CA GLU A 539 -30.19 6.14 -9.96
C GLU A 539 -29.62 5.03 -10.85
N PHE A 540 -30.11 4.90 -12.08
CA PHE A 540 -29.58 3.95 -13.05
C PHE A 540 -28.07 4.12 -13.23
N MET A 541 -27.61 5.36 -13.31
CA MET A 541 -26.19 5.69 -13.49
C MET A 541 -25.34 5.40 -12.25
N ILE A 542 -25.89 5.50 -11.03
CA ILE A 542 -25.23 5.04 -9.80
C ILE A 542 -25.05 3.51 -9.84
N CYS A 543 -26.12 2.77 -10.13
CA CYS A 543 -26.08 1.31 -10.23
C CYS A 543 -25.09 0.84 -11.31
N LEU A 544 -25.11 1.50 -12.48
CA LEU A 544 -24.22 1.21 -13.57
C LEU A 544 -22.75 1.51 -13.23
N ARG A 545 -22.45 2.62 -12.54
CA ARG A 545 -21.09 2.96 -12.06
C ARG A 545 -20.57 1.93 -11.05
N ASN A 546 -21.36 1.62 -10.03
CA ASN A 546 -21.00 0.64 -9.00
C ASN A 546 -20.72 -0.73 -9.62
N ARG A 547 -21.52 -1.14 -10.59
CA ARG A 547 -21.33 -2.43 -11.25
C ARG A 547 -20.14 -2.44 -12.21
N GLU A 548 -20.09 -1.50 -13.16
CA GLU A 548 -19.19 -1.59 -14.31
C GLU A 548 -17.84 -0.93 -14.04
N GLN A 549 -17.77 0.16 -13.27
CA GLN A 549 -16.50 0.82 -12.94
C GLN A 549 -15.85 0.26 -11.67
N HIS A 550 -16.57 0.25 -10.54
CA HIS A 550 -15.98 -0.15 -9.25
C HIS A 550 -15.74 -1.67 -9.14
N ASN A 551 -16.69 -2.49 -9.57
CA ASN A 551 -16.59 -3.94 -9.39
C ASN A 551 -15.90 -4.66 -10.57
N ARG A 552 -16.06 -4.17 -11.80
CA ARG A 552 -15.46 -4.80 -13.00
C ARG A 552 -14.19 -4.09 -13.42
N SER A 553 -14.29 -2.86 -13.90
CA SER A 553 -13.16 -2.17 -14.55
C SER A 553 -12.00 -1.89 -13.61
N LEU A 554 -12.24 -1.54 -12.34
CA LEU A 554 -11.17 -1.39 -11.34
C LEU A 554 -10.38 -2.68 -11.09
N ARG A 555 -10.99 -3.85 -11.32
CA ARG A 555 -10.26 -5.12 -11.15
C ARG A 555 -9.22 -5.30 -12.25
N ILE A 556 -9.44 -4.79 -13.46
CA ILE A 556 -8.45 -4.93 -14.56
C ILE A 556 -7.19 -4.12 -14.30
N THR A 557 -7.31 -2.97 -13.64
CA THR A 557 -6.15 -2.13 -13.35
C THR A 557 -5.18 -2.94 -12.49
N ASN A 558 -5.65 -3.80 -11.58
CA ASN A 558 -4.79 -4.61 -10.73
C ASN A 558 -3.96 -5.70 -11.44
N TYR A 559 -4.10 -5.90 -12.75
CA TYR A 559 -3.35 -6.90 -13.52
C TYR A 559 -2.52 -6.25 -14.63
N PRO A 560 -1.24 -5.86 -14.37
CA PRO A 560 -0.39 -5.22 -15.37
C PRO A 560 0.02 -6.20 -16.48
N ILE A 561 0.18 -5.68 -17.70
CA ILE A 561 0.67 -6.47 -18.84
C ILE A 561 2.11 -6.14 -19.23
N ASP A 562 2.68 -5.04 -18.69
CA ASP A 562 3.96 -4.48 -19.10
C ASP A 562 5.09 -5.51 -19.01
N ARG A 563 5.24 -6.16 -17.84
CA ARG A 563 6.24 -7.23 -17.65
C ARG A 563 6.04 -8.40 -18.61
N SER A 564 4.80 -8.82 -18.88
CA SER A 564 4.52 -9.91 -19.81
C SER A 564 4.88 -9.54 -21.26
N VAL A 565 4.67 -8.27 -21.64
CA VAL A 565 5.00 -7.74 -22.95
C VAL A 565 6.51 -7.54 -23.11
N GLU A 566 7.19 -6.95 -22.13
CA GLU A 566 8.65 -6.83 -22.09
C GLU A 566 9.33 -8.19 -22.19
N THR A 567 8.91 -9.16 -21.37
CA THR A 567 9.41 -10.54 -21.42
C THR A 567 9.17 -11.17 -22.79
N ALA A 568 8.03 -10.92 -23.42
CA ALA A 568 7.77 -11.41 -24.77
C ALA A 568 8.76 -10.81 -25.77
N TYR A 569 8.98 -9.49 -25.76
CA TYR A 569 9.93 -8.82 -26.64
C TYR A 569 11.37 -9.31 -26.48
N ASP A 570 11.81 -9.54 -25.24
CA ASP A 570 13.20 -9.95 -24.97
C ASP A 570 13.50 -11.39 -25.40
N PHE A 571 12.52 -12.30 -25.28
CA PHE A 571 12.79 -13.74 -25.36
C PHE A 571 12.13 -14.48 -26.54
N PHE A 572 11.20 -13.87 -27.29
CA PHE A 572 10.51 -14.59 -28.39
C PHE A 572 11.41 -14.99 -29.56
N HIS A 573 12.58 -14.37 -29.68
CA HIS A 573 13.56 -14.69 -30.71
C HIS A 573 14.40 -15.93 -30.40
N LEU A 574 14.38 -16.43 -29.15
CA LEU A 574 15.21 -17.56 -28.74
C LEU A 574 14.78 -18.88 -29.41
N PRO A 575 15.72 -19.76 -29.81
CA PRO A 575 15.39 -21.06 -30.39
C PRO A 575 14.47 -21.89 -29.48
N GLY A 576 13.39 -22.45 -30.03
CA GLY A 576 12.42 -23.27 -29.28
C GLY A 576 11.39 -22.49 -28.46
N SER A 577 11.55 -21.18 -28.26
CA SER A 577 10.63 -20.35 -27.48
C SER A 577 9.23 -20.28 -28.10
N TYR A 578 9.12 -20.18 -29.43
CA TYR A 578 7.84 -20.18 -30.13
C TYR A 578 6.99 -21.41 -29.81
N GLN A 579 7.60 -22.61 -29.80
CA GLN A 579 6.89 -23.86 -29.52
C GLN A 579 6.37 -23.88 -28.07
N PHE A 580 7.13 -23.34 -27.13
CA PHE A 580 6.70 -23.19 -25.75
C PHE A 580 5.49 -22.24 -25.63
N TYR A 581 5.58 -21.05 -26.25
CA TYR A 581 4.53 -20.04 -26.18
C TYR A 581 3.25 -20.46 -26.90
N ILE A 582 3.34 -21.06 -28.09
CA ILE A 582 2.16 -21.53 -28.83
C ILE A 582 1.44 -22.66 -28.05
N ASN A 583 2.18 -23.59 -27.45
CA ASN A 583 1.58 -24.65 -26.63
C ASN A 583 0.89 -24.08 -25.39
N THR A 584 1.50 -23.08 -24.76
CA THR A 584 0.92 -22.38 -23.60
C THR A 584 -0.37 -21.64 -23.98
N LEU A 585 -0.37 -20.93 -25.11
CA LEU A 585 -1.57 -20.23 -25.60
C LEU A 585 -2.70 -21.22 -25.94
N LYS A 586 -2.39 -22.31 -26.65
CA LYS A 586 -3.37 -23.35 -26.97
C LYS A 586 -3.98 -23.97 -25.72
N SER A 587 -3.18 -24.32 -24.72
CA SER A 587 -3.66 -24.85 -23.46
C SER A 587 -4.60 -23.88 -22.72
N LYS A 588 -4.29 -22.56 -22.74
CA LYS A 588 -5.19 -21.52 -22.19
C LYS A 588 -6.52 -21.46 -22.93
N LEU A 589 -6.48 -21.50 -24.27
CA LEU A 589 -7.66 -21.48 -25.12
C LEU A 589 -8.56 -22.71 -24.90
N GLU A 590 -7.97 -23.90 -24.87
CA GLU A 590 -8.68 -25.17 -24.61
C GLU A 590 -9.33 -25.17 -23.22
N ARG A 591 -8.62 -24.67 -22.21
CA ARG A 591 -9.15 -24.55 -20.84
C ARG A 591 -10.32 -23.57 -20.79
N ALA A 592 -10.18 -22.39 -21.39
CA ALA A 592 -11.25 -21.39 -21.45
C ALA A 592 -12.48 -21.92 -22.20
N ARG A 593 -12.26 -22.62 -23.32
CA ARG A 593 -13.33 -23.30 -24.07
C ARG A 593 -14.07 -24.31 -23.21
N THR A 594 -13.34 -25.24 -22.59
CA THR A 594 -13.93 -26.31 -21.75
C THR A 594 -14.74 -25.71 -20.60
N LEU A 595 -14.21 -24.67 -19.95
CA LEU A 595 -14.90 -23.98 -18.86
C LEU A 595 -16.19 -23.28 -19.30
N LEU A 596 -16.20 -22.62 -20.46
CA LEU A 596 -17.36 -21.83 -20.92
C LEU A 596 -18.41 -22.66 -21.66
N GLN A 597 -18.00 -23.61 -22.50
CA GLN A 597 -18.95 -24.44 -23.25
C GLN A 597 -19.74 -25.41 -22.36
N ASN A 598 -19.13 -25.89 -21.28
CA ASN A 598 -19.78 -26.82 -20.36
C ASN A 598 -20.74 -26.13 -19.38
N ARG A 599 -20.85 -24.81 -19.44
CA ARG A 599 -21.78 -24.07 -18.58
C ARG A 599 -23.22 -24.22 -19.05
N PRO A 600 -24.17 -24.53 -18.14
CA PRO A 600 -25.58 -24.65 -18.49
C PRO A 600 -26.17 -23.31 -18.94
N ASP A 601 -25.65 -22.19 -18.42
CA ASP A 601 -26.04 -20.82 -18.73
C ASP A 601 -25.28 -20.22 -19.94
N TRP A 602 -24.65 -21.06 -20.77
CA TRP A 602 -24.00 -20.63 -22.01
C TRP A 602 -25.04 -20.54 -23.16
N PRO A 603 -25.56 -19.34 -23.52
CA PRO A 603 -26.61 -19.07 -24.48
C PRO A 603 -26.13 -19.23 -25.93
N ARG A 604 -24.89 -19.69 -26.14
CA ARG A 604 -24.33 -20.00 -27.46
C ARG A 604 -23.93 -21.48 -27.53
N GLN A 605 -24.69 -22.36 -26.86
CA GLN A 605 -24.53 -23.82 -26.88
C GLN A 605 -24.71 -24.46 -28.27
N HIS A 606 -25.33 -23.76 -29.23
CA HIS A 606 -25.75 -24.35 -30.50
C HIS A 606 -24.62 -24.73 -31.48
N SER A 607 -23.36 -24.39 -31.22
CA SER A 607 -22.22 -24.93 -31.99
C SER A 607 -20.97 -25.04 -31.10
N PRO A 608 -20.46 -26.26 -30.83
CA PRO A 608 -19.24 -26.43 -30.06
C PRO A 608 -18.03 -25.92 -30.84
N ILE A 609 -17.13 -25.21 -30.18
CA ILE A 609 -15.92 -24.66 -30.80
C ILE A 609 -14.90 -25.78 -30.92
N THR A 610 -14.39 -25.97 -32.12
CA THR A 610 -13.48 -27.07 -32.48
C THR A 610 -12.03 -26.71 -32.17
N ASP A 611 -11.17 -27.72 -31.98
CA ASP A 611 -9.71 -27.49 -31.82
C ASP A 611 -9.13 -26.79 -33.06
N LYS A 612 -9.65 -27.12 -34.25
CA LYS A 612 -9.26 -26.50 -35.52
C LYS A 612 -9.51 -24.99 -35.52
N GLU A 613 -10.60 -24.51 -34.92
CA GLU A 613 -10.89 -23.09 -34.82
C GLU A 613 -9.94 -22.35 -33.87
N LEU A 614 -9.56 -22.98 -32.75
CA LEU A 614 -8.57 -22.44 -31.81
C LEU A 614 -7.16 -22.38 -32.43
N ASP A 615 -6.80 -23.44 -33.16
CA ASP A 615 -5.55 -23.52 -33.91
C ASP A 615 -5.49 -22.46 -35.01
N ASN A 616 -6.56 -22.30 -35.79
CA ASN A 616 -6.66 -21.27 -36.82
C ASN A 616 -6.58 -19.86 -36.23
N ALA A 617 -7.08 -19.63 -35.02
CA ALA A 617 -6.92 -18.33 -34.34
C ALA A 617 -5.48 -18.07 -33.92
N SER A 618 -4.81 -19.07 -33.36
CA SER A 618 -3.42 -18.96 -32.90
C SER A 618 -2.43 -18.83 -34.05
N ASN A 619 -2.70 -19.46 -35.19
CA ASN A 619 -1.83 -19.43 -36.38
C ASN A 619 -1.97 -18.14 -37.22
N ARG A 620 -2.98 -17.30 -36.96
CA ARG A 620 -3.16 -16.02 -37.67
C ARG A 620 -2.25 -14.90 -37.17
N VAL A 621 -1.58 -15.11 -36.04
CA VAL A 621 -0.75 -14.09 -35.40
C VAL A 621 0.73 -14.49 -35.41
N SER A 622 1.61 -13.49 -35.32
CA SER A 622 3.06 -13.63 -35.37
C SER A 622 3.62 -14.25 -34.09
N ALA A 623 4.86 -14.74 -34.13
CA ALA A 623 5.54 -15.34 -32.98
C ALA A 623 5.60 -14.40 -31.76
N ASN A 624 5.83 -13.09 -31.97
CA ASN A 624 5.81 -12.10 -30.91
C ASN A 624 4.41 -11.95 -30.29
N ALA A 625 3.36 -11.87 -31.12
CA ALA A 625 2.00 -11.81 -30.63
C ALA A 625 1.60 -13.08 -29.85
N VAL A 626 2.00 -14.27 -30.33
CA VAL A 626 1.82 -15.53 -29.59
C VAL A 626 2.50 -15.48 -28.23
N ALA A 627 3.75 -15.00 -28.16
CA ALA A 627 4.47 -14.83 -26.90
C ALA A 627 3.71 -13.90 -25.93
N GLN A 628 3.29 -12.71 -26.40
CA GLN A 628 2.54 -11.75 -25.57
C GLN A 628 1.21 -12.33 -25.08
N LEU A 629 0.43 -12.99 -25.95
CA LEU A 629 -0.85 -13.59 -25.57
C LEU A 629 -0.67 -14.77 -24.62
N SER A 630 0.40 -15.55 -24.78
CA SER A 630 0.73 -16.68 -23.91
C SER A 630 1.17 -16.24 -22.52
N LEU A 631 1.89 -15.12 -22.39
CA LEU A 631 2.39 -14.58 -21.13
C LEU A 631 1.39 -13.66 -20.43
N ALA A 632 0.41 -13.11 -21.16
CA ALA A 632 -0.67 -12.32 -20.57
C ALA A 632 -1.56 -13.20 -19.68
N ASN A 633 -1.93 -12.68 -18.51
CA ASN A 633 -2.88 -13.37 -17.63
C ASN A 633 -4.28 -13.42 -18.28
N PRO A 634 -5.07 -14.48 -18.02
CA PRO A 634 -6.48 -14.49 -18.39
C PRO A 634 -7.23 -13.42 -17.59
N TRP A 635 -8.42 -13.06 -18.06
CA TRP A 635 -9.24 -12.08 -17.35
C TRP A 635 -9.73 -12.60 -15.99
N PRO A 636 -9.81 -11.75 -14.94
CA PRO A 636 -10.32 -12.09 -13.62
C PRO A 636 -11.86 -12.21 -13.62
N THR A 637 -12.36 -13.16 -14.42
CA THR A 637 -13.79 -13.34 -14.68
C THR A 637 -14.60 -13.71 -13.45
N ARG A 638 -13.97 -14.29 -12.41
CA ARG A 638 -14.64 -14.64 -11.15
C ARG A 638 -14.91 -13.40 -10.31
N GLU A 639 -13.93 -12.51 -10.18
CA GLU A 639 -14.04 -11.25 -9.45
C GLU A 639 -14.97 -10.26 -10.16
N MET A 640 -15.04 -10.35 -11.49
CA MET A 640 -15.89 -9.49 -12.31
C MET A 640 -17.30 -10.08 -12.58
N ALA A 641 -17.59 -11.32 -12.14
CA ALA A 641 -18.86 -12.03 -12.33
C ALA A 641 -20.05 -11.34 -11.64
N GLY A 642 -21.28 -11.78 -11.96
CA GLY A 642 -22.55 -11.25 -11.43
C GLY A 642 -23.43 -10.61 -12.49
N ASP A 643 -24.67 -10.27 -12.14
CA ASP A 643 -25.70 -9.83 -13.08
C ASP A 643 -25.34 -8.52 -13.80
N GLU A 644 -25.88 -8.37 -15.00
CA GLU A 644 -25.71 -7.19 -15.85
C GLU A 644 -26.77 -6.14 -15.50
N ILE A 645 -26.38 -4.86 -15.45
CA ILE A 645 -27.35 -3.77 -15.41
C ILE A 645 -27.93 -3.60 -16.81
N LEU A 646 -29.19 -4.02 -16.97
CA LEU A 646 -29.95 -3.93 -18.21
C LEU A 646 -30.78 -2.65 -18.21
N VAL A 647 -30.68 -1.87 -19.29
CA VAL A 647 -31.45 -0.62 -19.45
C VAL A 647 -32.95 -0.94 -19.50
N GLU A 648 -33.30 -2.09 -20.06
CA GLU A 648 -34.67 -2.59 -20.22
C GLU A 648 -35.38 -2.80 -18.88
N ASN A 649 -34.65 -3.15 -17.81
CA ASN A 649 -35.26 -3.39 -16.50
C ASN A 649 -35.68 -2.08 -15.81
N TYR A 650 -34.95 -0.98 -16.07
CA TYR A 650 -35.24 0.34 -15.52
C TYR A 650 -36.13 1.17 -16.46
N PHE A 651 -35.92 1.02 -17.76
CA PHE A 651 -36.61 1.73 -18.83
C PHE A 651 -37.10 0.73 -19.88
N PRO A 652 -38.21 0.01 -19.61
CA PRO A 652 -38.76 -0.97 -20.51
C PRO A 652 -39.21 -0.34 -21.83
N LEU A 653 -39.06 -1.10 -22.91
CA LEU A 653 -39.56 -0.74 -24.23
C LEU A 653 -41.03 -1.15 -24.31
N ASP A 654 -41.94 -0.19 -24.38
CA ASP A 654 -43.31 -0.48 -24.79
C ASP A 654 -43.35 -0.48 -26.32
N GLY A 655 -43.70 -1.58 -26.97
CA GLY A 655 -43.52 -1.83 -28.41
C GLY A 655 -44.20 -0.83 -29.37
N LYS A 656 -44.93 0.17 -28.83
CA LYS A 656 -45.60 1.26 -29.56
C LYS A 656 -44.85 2.61 -29.53
N THR A 657 -43.76 2.75 -28.77
CA THR A 657 -43.03 4.02 -28.55
C THR A 657 -41.82 4.20 -29.47
N PHE A 658 -42.01 4.06 -30.78
CA PHE A 658 -40.99 4.49 -31.74
C PHE A 658 -41.16 5.99 -32.01
N LEU A 659 -40.19 6.81 -31.62
CA LEU A 659 -39.99 8.10 -32.29
C LEU A 659 -39.39 7.78 -33.67
N PRO A 660 -40.06 8.07 -34.80
CA PRO A 660 -39.45 7.88 -36.11
C PRO A 660 -38.23 8.80 -36.21
N LEU A 661 -37.09 8.24 -36.67
CA LEU A 661 -35.94 9.03 -37.08
C LEU A 661 -36.41 10.08 -38.10
N PRO A 662 -36.25 11.39 -37.86
CA PRO A 662 -36.54 12.37 -38.88
C PRO A 662 -35.53 12.16 -40.02
N SER A 663 -36.04 11.90 -41.22
CA SER A 663 -35.27 11.58 -42.43
C SER A 663 -34.38 12.74 -42.93
N SER A 664 -34.39 13.89 -42.24
CA SER A 664 -33.60 15.07 -42.60
C SER A 664 -33.38 15.96 -41.37
N VAL A 665 -32.17 15.96 -40.81
CA VAL A 665 -31.76 16.96 -39.80
C VAL A 665 -30.94 18.02 -40.51
N THR A 666 -31.56 19.16 -40.81
CA THR A 666 -30.88 20.40 -41.20
C THR A 666 -30.43 21.09 -39.92
N TRP A 667 -29.11 21.19 -39.72
CA TRP A 667 -28.51 21.87 -38.59
C TRP A 667 -28.70 23.38 -38.73
N LEU A 668 -29.49 24.00 -37.85
CA LEU A 668 -29.46 25.44 -37.62
C LEU A 668 -28.48 25.71 -36.48
N ILE A 669 -27.32 26.26 -36.85
CA ILE A 669 -26.34 26.85 -35.93
C ILE A 669 -26.85 28.27 -35.60
N PRO A 670 -27.00 28.67 -34.33
CA PRO A 670 -27.02 30.08 -34.00
C PRO A 670 -25.60 30.64 -34.06
N ASP A 671 -25.41 31.63 -34.91
CA ASP A 671 -24.19 32.43 -35.03
C ASP A 671 -23.89 33.22 -33.74
N SER A 672 -22.59 33.54 -33.58
CA SER A 672 -21.87 34.31 -32.52
C SER A 672 -21.29 33.47 -31.36
N VAL A 673 -20.00 33.04 -31.34
CA VAL A 673 -18.69 33.77 -31.29
C VAL A 673 -18.60 34.62 -30.01
N GLN A 674 -17.59 34.60 -29.12
CA GLN A 674 -16.29 33.92 -28.89
C GLN A 674 -15.79 34.38 -27.49
N GLN A 675 -14.81 33.64 -26.92
CA GLN A 675 -13.84 34.05 -25.87
C GLN A 675 -14.41 34.32 -24.46
N THR A 676 -13.81 33.85 -23.34
CA THR A 676 -12.39 33.91 -22.95
C THR A 676 -12.10 32.88 -21.85
N VAL A 677 -10.87 32.35 -21.84
CA VAL A 677 -10.28 31.57 -20.73
C VAL A 677 -9.80 32.52 -19.64
N ALA A 678 -10.06 32.21 -18.37
CA ALA A 678 -9.19 32.59 -17.26
C ALA A 678 -9.46 31.69 -16.03
N ASP A 679 -8.37 31.17 -15.46
CA ASP A 679 -8.28 30.53 -14.16
C ASP A 679 -8.81 31.42 -13.02
N ASN A 680 -9.41 30.82 -11.99
CA ASN A 680 -8.84 30.84 -10.63
C ASN A 680 -9.72 30.08 -9.63
N THR A 681 -9.02 29.27 -8.84
CA THR A 681 -9.42 28.58 -7.61
C THR A 681 -10.01 29.50 -6.55
N THR A 682 -11.03 29.02 -5.82
CA THR A 682 -11.04 29.00 -4.34
C THR A 682 -12.06 27.99 -3.81
N ASN A 683 -11.63 27.27 -2.78
CA ASN A 683 -12.37 26.25 -2.04
C ASN A 683 -13.62 26.81 -1.35
N GLU A 684 -14.75 26.13 -1.51
CA GLU A 684 -15.72 25.96 -0.42
C GLU A 684 -16.03 24.46 -0.26
N LYS A 685 -15.69 23.96 0.94
CA LYS A 685 -16.12 22.65 1.45
C LYS A 685 -17.65 22.67 1.56
N VAL A 686 -18.32 21.82 0.79
CA VAL A 686 -19.65 21.33 1.16
C VAL A 686 -19.55 19.81 1.28
N SER A 687 -19.64 19.34 2.51
CA SER A 687 -19.76 17.94 2.87
C SER A 687 -21.20 17.49 2.66
N TYR A 688 -21.44 16.35 1.99
CA TYR A 688 -21.93 15.12 2.61
C TYR A 688 -22.38 14.11 1.52
N THR A 689 -22.05 12.86 1.83
CA THR A 689 -22.35 11.56 1.21
C THR A 689 -23.84 11.31 0.97
N SER A 690 -24.24 10.86 -0.22
CA SER A 690 -25.61 10.38 -0.46
C SER A 690 -25.71 8.86 -0.35
N VAL A 691 -25.73 8.36 0.88
CA VAL A 691 -26.53 7.17 1.24
C VAL A 691 -27.96 7.68 1.44
N ILE A 692 -28.93 7.17 0.69
CA ILE A 692 -30.33 7.62 0.80
C ILE A 692 -30.99 6.85 1.93
N CYS A 693 -31.64 7.56 2.87
CA CYS A 693 -32.41 6.91 3.94
C CYS A 693 -33.66 6.23 3.34
N ILE A 694 -33.82 4.94 3.66
CA ILE A 694 -34.94 4.10 3.23
C ILE A 694 -36.26 4.63 3.79
N VAL A 695 -36.23 5.10 5.03
CA VAL A 695 -37.38 5.67 5.74
C VAL A 695 -37.46 7.16 5.50
N ARG A 696 -38.67 7.68 5.22
CA ARG A 696 -38.94 9.13 5.11
C ARG A 696 -39.47 9.66 6.44
N SER A 697 -39.24 10.93 6.73
CA SER A 697 -39.84 11.62 7.88
C SER A 697 -41.37 11.68 7.86
N THR A 698 -41.99 11.40 6.71
CA THR A 698 -43.45 11.31 6.53
C THR A 698 -43.98 9.89 6.69
N ASP A 699 -43.12 8.86 6.76
CA ASP A 699 -43.57 7.49 6.94
C ASP A 699 -44.12 7.31 8.36
N VAL A 700 -45.18 6.53 8.52
CA VAL A 700 -45.77 6.29 9.84
C VAL A 700 -44.93 5.25 10.55
N ILE A 701 -44.32 5.64 11.68
CA ILE A 701 -43.49 4.76 12.50
C ILE A 701 -44.34 4.23 13.64
N HIS A 702 -44.40 2.90 13.77
CA HIS A 702 -45.14 2.26 14.84
C HIS A 702 -44.17 1.76 15.92
N PRO A 703 -44.28 2.22 17.18
CA PRO A 703 -43.42 1.78 18.26
C PRO A 703 -43.83 0.38 18.71
N VAL A 704 -42.87 -0.53 18.86
CA VAL A 704 -43.13 -1.94 19.17
C VAL A 704 -42.14 -2.51 20.18
N TRP A 705 -42.51 -3.65 20.77
CA TRP A 705 -41.60 -4.51 21.51
C TRP A 705 -41.78 -5.97 21.13
N CYS A 706 -40.72 -6.76 21.27
CA CYS A 706 -40.68 -8.20 20.97
C CYS A 706 -39.99 -8.96 22.11
N ILE A 707 -40.28 -10.26 22.21
CA ILE A 707 -39.65 -11.16 23.20
C ILE A 707 -38.36 -11.79 22.63
N GLU A 708 -38.32 -12.10 21.34
CA GLU A 708 -37.22 -12.81 20.67
C GLU A 708 -37.10 -12.43 19.18
N THR A 709 -35.93 -12.65 18.57
CA THR A 709 -35.69 -12.44 17.11
C THR A 709 -36.67 -13.30 16.31
N GLY A 710 -37.35 -12.73 15.32
CA GLY A 710 -38.39 -13.42 14.54
C GLY A 710 -39.69 -13.72 15.31
N GLY A 711 -39.84 -13.19 16.52
CA GLY A 711 -41.08 -13.28 17.31
C GLY A 711 -42.07 -12.16 16.97
N ASP A 712 -43.35 -12.37 17.26
CA ASP A 712 -44.40 -11.37 17.02
C ASP A 712 -44.18 -10.08 17.81
N SER A 713 -44.48 -8.94 17.18
CA SER A 713 -44.28 -7.61 17.73
C SER A 713 -45.58 -7.05 18.32
N PHE A 714 -45.49 -6.49 19.52
CA PHE A 714 -46.62 -5.90 20.23
C PHE A 714 -46.51 -4.36 20.26
N PRO A 715 -47.61 -3.61 20.06
CA PRO A 715 -47.56 -2.16 20.01
C PRO A 715 -47.33 -1.52 21.39
N LEU A 716 -46.50 -0.48 21.44
CA LEU A 716 -46.28 0.35 22.63
C LEU A 716 -47.28 1.51 22.70
N THR A 717 -47.66 1.93 23.91
CA THR A 717 -48.56 3.07 24.14
C THR A 717 -47.83 4.30 24.67
N ALA A 718 -48.39 5.50 24.46
CA ALA A 718 -47.80 6.74 24.95
C ALA A 718 -47.99 6.86 26.48
N GLY A 719 -46.91 7.10 27.23
CA GLY A 719 -46.94 7.23 28.68
C GLY A 719 -45.55 7.20 29.33
N CYS A 720 -45.52 7.12 30.66
CA CYS A 720 -44.27 7.10 31.45
C CYS A 720 -44.06 5.79 32.23
N GLY A 721 -44.88 4.77 31.95
CA GLY A 721 -44.88 3.47 32.59
C GLY A 721 -44.09 2.41 31.82
N ARG A 722 -44.12 1.17 32.34
CA ARG A 722 -43.55 0.00 31.67
C ARG A 722 -44.24 -0.22 30.32
N GLU A 723 -43.47 -0.61 29.31
CA GLU A 723 -43.92 -0.90 27.95
C GLU A 723 -44.61 0.31 27.28
N GLN A 724 -44.10 1.50 27.59
CA GLN A 724 -44.57 2.77 27.04
C GLN A 724 -43.41 3.63 26.53
N TYR A 725 -43.73 4.52 25.59
CA TYR A 725 -42.83 5.56 25.11
C TYR A 725 -43.28 6.93 25.62
N LEU A 726 -42.31 7.84 25.83
CA LEU A 726 -42.62 9.17 26.35
C LEU A 726 -43.38 9.99 25.27
N PRO A 727 -44.55 10.58 25.57
CA PRO A 727 -45.40 11.22 24.55
C PRO A 727 -44.72 12.36 23.77
N HIS A 728 -43.77 13.08 24.38
CA HIS A 728 -43.04 14.20 23.75
C HIS A 728 -41.71 13.77 23.10
N GLU A 729 -41.27 12.52 23.31
CA GLU A 729 -40.08 11.91 22.72
C GLU A 729 -40.50 10.65 21.97
N GLY A 730 -41.46 10.83 21.06
CA GLY A 730 -42.12 9.75 20.33
C GLY A 730 -41.30 9.18 19.17
N PRO A 731 -41.74 8.06 18.58
CA PRO A 731 -40.98 7.33 17.55
C PRO A 731 -40.73 8.13 16.28
N GLN A 732 -41.51 9.18 16.02
CA GLN A 732 -41.29 10.08 14.87
C GLN A 732 -39.96 10.83 14.93
N ASN A 733 -39.42 11.02 16.13
CA ASN A 733 -38.14 11.68 16.33
C ASN A 733 -36.94 10.82 15.87
N VAL A 734 -37.14 9.55 15.51
CA VAL A 734 -36.04 8.68 15.03
C VAL A 734 -35.57 9.06 13.61
N PHE A 735 -36.47 9.55 12.75
CA PHE A 735 -36.17 9.86 11.35
C PHE A 735 -36.53 11.30 10.96
N ASP A 736 -36.58 12.21 11.93
CA ASP A 736 -36.82 13.64 11.70
C ASP A 736 -35.55 14.40 11.24
N LEU A 737 -34.40 13.72 11.23
CA LEU A 737 -33.07 14.26 10.86
C LEU A 737 -32.56 15.37 11.80
N SER A 738 -33.05 15.41 13.04
CA SER A 738 -32.64 16.36 14.07
C SER A 738 -31.86 15.65 15.18
N LEU A 739 -30.75 16.25 15.63
CA LEU A 739 -29.99 15.76 16.80
C LEU A 739 -30.52 16.33 18.13
N ASP A 740 -31.46 17.28 18.06
CA ASP A 740 -32.04 17.95 19.23
C ASP A 740 -33.28 17.23 19.77
N THR A 741 -33.76 16.22 19.04
CA THR A 741 -34.96 15.41 19.32
C THR A 741 -34.57 13.95 19.45
N LYS A 742 -35.31 13.19 20.26
CA LYS A 742 -35.00 11.78 20.52
C LYS A 742 -36.26 10.94 20.68
N TYR A 743 -36.10 9.64 20.50
CA TYR A 743 -37.12 8.64 20.83
C TYR A 743 -36.73 7.89 22.10
N LEU A 744 -37.58 7.96 23.12
CA LEU A 744 -37.36 7.30 24.40
C LEU A 744 -38.46 6.27 24.68
N CYS A 745 -38.05 5.03 24.87
CA CYS A 745 -38.90 3.93 25.32
C CYS A 745 -38.42 3.40 26.68
N PHE A 746 -39.33 3.25 27.65
CA PHE A 746 -38.98 2.86 29.02
C PHE A 746 -38.77 1.34 29.20
N GLY A 747 -38.98 0.55 28.15
CA GLY A 747 -38.79 -0.89 28.20
C GLY A 747 -39.66 -1.57 29.27
N LYS A 748 -39.13 -2.52 30.06
CA LYS A 748 -39.82 -3.07 31.24
C LYS A 748 -39.78 -2.15 32.48
N PHE A 749 -39.18 -0.96 32.39
CA PHE A 749 -38.93 -0.09 33.53
C PHE A 749 -39.90 1.08 33.58
N THR A 750 -39.98 1.76 34.73
CA THR A 750 -40.69 3.05 34.85
C THR A 750 -39.67 4.17 34.94
N ALA A 751 -40.08 5.42 34.72
CA ALA A 751 -39.20 6.60 34.80
C ALA A 751 -38.53 6.82 36.18
N ARG A 752 -38.80 5.99 37.20
CA ARG A 752 -38.15 6.01 38.53
C ARG A 752 -37.62 4.63 38.91
N HIS A 753 -36.32 4.61 39.23
CA HIS A 753 -35.52 3.56 39.85
C HIS A 753 -36.23 2.23 40.20
N ASP A 754 -36.07 1.25 39.33
CA ASP A 754 -36.17 -0.18 39.67
C ASP A 754 -35.24 -0.96 38.71
N CYS A 755 -33.96 -1.05 39.02
CA CYS A 755 -32.93 -1.64 38.14
C CYS A 755 -32.37 -2.97 38.67
N ASN A 756 -33.21 -3.78 39.33
CA ASN A 756 -32.79 -5.05 39.92
C ASN A 756 -33.20 -6.31 39.13
N GLU A 757 -33.81 -6.17 37.95
CA GLU A 757 -34.14 -7.30 37.07
C GLU A 757 -33.39 -7.19 35.73
N LYS A 758 -32.37 -8.04 35.53
CA LYS A 758 -31.62 -8.19 34.27
C LYS A 758 -32.41 -9.03 33.24
N GLU A 759 -33.65 -8.68 32.95
CA GLU A 759 -34.36 -9.26 31.80
C GLU A 759 -34.17 -8.38 30.56
N TRP A 760 -33.65 -8.97 29.49
CA TRP A 760 -33.47 -8.28 28.21
C TRP A 760 -34.83 -7.91 27.62
N PHE A 761 -35.10 -6.61 27.45
CA PHE A 761 -36.29 -6.11 26.78
C PHE A 761 -35.93 -5.51 25.43
N ARG A 762 -36.48 -6.07 24.34
CA ARG A 762 -36.24 -5.62 22.97
C ARG A 762 -37.35 -4.67 22.55
N ALA A 763 -37.11 -3.38 22.73
CA ALA A 763 -37.98 -2.30 22.25
C ALA A 763 -37.43 -1.70 20.96
N GLY A 764 -38.32 -1.21 20.11
CA GLY A 764 -37.94 -0.54 18.87
C GLY A 764 -39.15 0.03 18.16
N PHE A 765 -39.11 -0.03 16.84
CA PHE A 765 -40.18 0.42 15.97
C PHE A 765 -40.19 -0.42 14.70
N ASN A 766 -41.35 -0.50 14.06
CA ASN A 766 -41.45 -0.94 12.68
C ASN A 766 -41.98 0.20 11.80
N VAL A 767 -41.68 0.09 10.52
CA VAL A 767 -42.13 1.04 9.51
C VAL A 767 -42.30 0.28 8.20
N THR A 768 -43.36 0.60 7.47
CA THR A 768 -43.51 0.19 6.07
C THR A 768 -43.08 1.37 5.20
N PRO A 769 -41.87 1.36 4.62
CA PRO A 769 -41.38 2.50 3.86
C PRO A 769 -42.29 2.79 2.67
N SER A 770 -42.72 4.04 2.49
CA SER A 770 -43.51 4.45 1.31
C SER A 770 -42.74 4.31 -0.01
N ARG A 771 -41.43 4.01 0.06
CA ARG A 771 -40.54 3.75 -1.08
C ARG A 771 -40.72 2.36 -1.70
N GLY A 772 -41.49 1.46 -1.08
CA GLY A 772 -41.70 0.10 -1.57
C GLY A 772 -40.50 -0.82 -1.29
N ILE A 773 -40.36 -1.88 -2.09
CA ILE A 773 -39.30 -2.89 -1.89
C ILE A 773 -37.93 -2.25 -2.16
N THR A 774 -37.09 -2.19 -1.12
CA THR A 774 -35.77 -1.54 -1.16
C THR A 774 -34.71 -2.43 -0.51
N CYS A 775 -33.46 -2.35 -1.01
CA CYS A 775 -32.34 -3.07 -0.43
C CYS A 775 -31.68 -2.26 0.71
N ALA A 776 -31.66 -2.82 1.92
CA ALA A 776 -30.93 -2.25 3.05
C ALA A 776 -29.42 -2.44 2.89
N LEU A 777 -28.69 -1.34 2.69
CA LEU A 777 -27.22 -1.35 2.50
C LEU A 777 -26.44 -1.06 3.78
N GLY A 778 -27.07 -0.42 4.76
CA GLY A 778 -26.46 -0.06 6.03
C GLY A 778 -27.46 0.66 6.94
N PHE A 779 -27.14 0.73 8.23
CA PHE A 779 -27.91 1.40 9.26
C PHE A 779 -27.00 2.38 9.99
N SER A 780 -27.53 3.55 10.34
CA SER A 780 -26.83 4.59 11.09
C SER A 780 -27.83 5.26 12.02
N PHE A 781 -27.40 5.57 13.23
CA PHE A 781 -28.15 6.27 14.25
C PHE A 781 -27.20 7.16 15.06
N SER A 782 -27.74 8.04 15.89
CA SER A 782 -26.99 8.87 16.83
C SER A 782 -27.48 8.58 18.24
N THR A 783 -26.57 8.65 19.22
CA THR A 783 -26.88 8.45 20.64
C THR A 783 -27.65 9.63 21.21
N SER A 784 -28.38 9.38 22.30
CA SER A 784 -29.15 10.41 23.00
C SER A 784 -28.26 11.28 23.89
N ASN A 785 -28.72 12.46 24.25
CA ASN A 785 -27.96 13.47 25.01
C ASN A 785 -28.14 13.39 26.55
N ASP A 786 -28.67 12.29 27.09
CA ASP A 786 -29.06 12.19 28.50
C ASP A 786 -28.28 11.16 29.33
N PHE A 787 -28.30 9.88 28.96
CA PHE A 787 -27.65 8.80 29.72
C PHE A 787 -27.02 7.75 28.80
N PRO A 788 -25.68 7.58 28.82
CA PRO A 788 -24.97 6.62 27.97
C PRO A 788 -25.45 5.17 28.13
N GLU A 789 -25.92 4.78 29.32
CA GLU A 789 -26.45 3.42 29.57
C GLU A 789 -27.77 3.13 28.84
N ARG A 790 -28.40 4.14 28.24
CA ARG A 790 -29.63 4.01 27.44
C ARG A 790 -29.35 3.83 25.96
N ASP A 791 -28.11 4.00 25.51
CA ASP A 791 -27.77 3.84 24.10
C ASP A 791 -27.84 2.35 23.70
N PRO A 792 -28.38 2.03 22.51
CA PRO A 792 -28.59 0.66 22.09
C PRO A 792 -27.26 0.00 21.71
N VAL A 793 -26.66 -0.75 22.64
CA VAL A 793 -25.43 -1.53 22.43
C VAL A 793 -25.65 -2.74 21.51
N MET A 794 -26.86 -3.29 21.50
CA MET A 794 -27.26 -4.35 20.57
C MET A 794 -28.47 -3.90 19.74
N ILE A 795 -28.42 -4.21 18.45
CA ILE A 795 -29.48 -3.91 17.49
C ILE A 795 -29.84 -5.16 16.70
N THR A 796 -31.14 -5.29 16.42
CA THR A 796 -31.68 -6.31 15.52
C THR A 796 -32.46 -5.59 14.42
N ILE A 797 -32.17 -5.92 13.16
CA ILE A 797 -32.81 -5.39 11.97
C ILE A 797 -33.40 -6.56 11.20
N GLU A 798 -34.69 -6.48 10.93
CA GLU A 798 -35.47 -7.50 10.25
C GLU A 798 -36.35 -6.81 9.19
N GLY A 799 -36.73 -7.55 8.15
CA GLY A 799 -37.61 -7.01 7.11
C GLY A 799 -38.40 -8.08 6.40
N SER A 800 -39.54 -7.70 5.85
CA SER A 800 -40.36 -8.57 5.00
C SER A 800 -40.86 -7.82 3.76
N ASN A 801 -40.99 -8.54 2.66
CA ASN A 801 -41.67 -8.07 1.46
C ASN A 801 -43.16 -8.53 1.42
N GLU A 802 -43.61 -9.33 2.40
CA GLU A 802 -44.97 -9.89 2.48
C GLU A 802 -45.43 -10.00 3.96
N GLY A 803 -46.71 -9.69 4.27
CA GLY A 803 -47.31 -9.95 5.59
C GLY A 803 -47.58 -8.74 6.50
N ASP A 804 -48.21 -8.99 7.66
CA ASP A 804 -48.48 -7.97 8.70
C ASP A 804 -47.17 -7.64 9.43
N PRO A 805 -46.77 -6.35 9.58
CA PRO A 805 -45.54 -5.96 10.26
C PRO A 805 -45.49 -6.31 11.76
N ARG A 806 -46.54 -6.91 12.32
CA ARG A 806 -46.58 -7.44 13.69
C ARG A 806 -46.28 -8.94 13.79
N GLN A 807 -46.22 -9.66 12.67
CA GLN A 807 -45.94 -11.10 12.64
C GLN A 807 -44.47 -11.36 12.32
N GLY A 808 -43.62 -11.47 13.34
CA GLY A 808 -42.18 -11.62 13.18
C GLY A 808 -41.76 -12.93 12.49
N SER A 809 -42.61 -13.96 12.53
CA SER A 809 -42.36 -15.23 11.82
C SER A 809 -42.33 -15.09 10.29
N SER A 810 -42.87 -13.99 9.76
CA SER A 810 -42.81 -13.66 8.33
C SER A 810 -41.59 -12.81 7.95
N TRP A 811 -40.79 -12.39 8.94
CA TRP A 811 -39.69 -11.47 8.76
C TRP A 811 -38.38 -12.21 8.51
N THR A 812 -37.58 -11.69 7.60
CA THR A 812 -36.22 -12.16 7.33
C THR A 812 -35.25 -11.34 8.16
N LEU A 813 -34.39 -12.04 8.92
CA LEU A 813 -33.32 -11.39 9.67
C LEU A 813 -32.27 -10.78 8.74
N ILE A 814 -32.08 -9.47 8.85
CA ILE A 814 -31.07 -8.71 8.09
C ILE A 814 -29.80 -8.55 8.92
N TYR A 815 -29.93 -8.23 10.20
CA TYR A 815 -28.81 -8.05 11.13
C TYR A 815 -29.23 -8.35 12.57
N ASP A 816 -28.38 -9.03 13.35
CA ASP A 816 -28.52 -9.17 14.81
C ASP A 816 -27.11 -9.11 15.41
N GLY A 817 -26.82 -8.09 16.21
CA GLY A 817 -25.46 -7.89 16.68
C GLY A 817 -25.23 -6.57 17.41
N LEU A 818 -23.96 -6.29 17.69
CA LEU A 818 -23.53 -5.07 18.35
C LEU A 818 -23.70 -3.85 17.44
N SER A 819 -23.98 -2.69 18.03
CA SER A 819 -24.23 -1.47 17.26
C SER A 819 -22.96 -0.72 16.83
N GLY A 820 -21.80 -1.09 17.39
CA GLY A 820 -20.50 -0.45 17.11
C GLY A 820 -20.13 0.67 18.06
N ILE A 821 -20.97 0.99 19.06
CA ILE A 821 -20.70 2.02 20.10
C ILE A 821 -19.74 1.50 21.18
N GLU A 822 -19.59 0.18 21.30
CA GLU A 822 -18.71 -0.46 22.28
C GLU A 822 -17.20 -0.20 22.08
N GLU A 823 -16.77 0.29 20.91
CA GLU A 823 -15.35 0.48 20.55
C GLU A 823 -14.78 1.87 20.88
N ASP A 824 -15.55 2.81 21.45
CA ASP A 824 -15.05 4.17 21.78
C ASP A 824 -15.50 4.69 23.16
N PRO A 825 -14.73 4.44 24.23
CA PRO A 825 -14.98 5.03 25.55
C PRO A 825 -14.40 6.45 25.72
N GLU A 826 -13.76 7.06 24.70
CA GLU A 826 -12.92 8.27 24.87
C GLU A 826 -13.32 9.50 24.04
N ALA A 827 -14.53 9.54 23.46
CA ALA A 827 -15.10 10.82 23.03
C ALA A 827 -15.79 11.53 24.22
N PHE A 828 -15.03 12.42 24.88
CA PHE A 828 -15.37 13.40 25.94
C PHE A 828 -14.96 13.04 27.38
N PHE A 829 -13.76 13.50 27.75
CA PHE A 829 -13.37 13.71 29.15
C PHE A 829 -14.25 14.76 29.84
N THR A 830 -14.81 14.44 31.02
CA THR A 830 -14.55 15.19 32.27
C THR A 830 -15.14 14.49 33.51
N ALA A 831 -14.35 14.53 34.60
CA ALA A 831 -14.70 14.37 36.02
C ALA A 831 -14.84 12.94 36.62
N GLU A 832 -13.74 12.55 37.27
CA GLU A 832 -13.66 12.01 38.65
C GLU A 832 -14.36 10.69 39.06
N SER A 833 -13.47 9.71 39.30
CA SER A 833 -13.37 8.90 40.53
C SER A 833 -14.21 7.62 40.70
N MET A 834 -13.43 6.54 40.82
CA MET A 834 -13.48 5.49 41.84
C MET A 834 -14.61 4.44 41.89
N GLN A 835 -14.10 3.20 41.94
CA GLN A 835 -14.57 2.00 42.65
C GLN A 835 -15.46 0.99 41.91
N THR A 836 -14.77 -0.07 41.45
CA THR A 836 -15.00 -1.49 41.76
C THR A 836 -16.43 -1.92 42.09
N HIS A 837 -17.02 -2.81 41.27
CA HIS A 837 -17.45 -4.13 41.74
C HIS A 837 -17.76 -5.06 40.54
N GLU A 838 -17.22 -6.28 40.62
CA GLU A 838 -17.55 -7.44 39.78
C GLU A 838 -19.06 -7.73 39.82
N VAL A 839 -19.64 -8.24 38.72
CA VAL A 839 -20.47 -9.47 38.68
C VAL A 839 -20.74 -9.87 37.23
N GLU A 840 -20.23 -11.07 36.92
CA GLU A 840 -20.67 -12.10 35.98
C GLU A 840 -21.78 -11.77 34.96
N ASN A 841 -21.43 -11.94 33.67
CA ASN A 841 -22.38 -12.12 32.57
C ASN A 841 -22.09 -13.44 31.86
N ASP A 842 -23.18 -14.12 31.52
CA ASP A 842 -23.30 -15.40 30.84
C ASP A 842 -22.55 -15.38 29.48
N VAL A 843 -21.35 -15.95 29.46
CA VAL A 843 -20.52 -16.06 28.25
C VAL A 843 -21.00 -17.26 27.46
N LYS A 844 -21.39 -17.07 26.20
CA LYS A 844 -21.48 -18.18 25.21
C LYS A 844 -20.19 -18.99 25.32
N GLN A 845 -20.27 -20.19 25.89
CA GLN A 845 -19.09 -21.01 26.16
C GLN A 845 -18.32 -21.19 24.85
N ARG A 846 -17.12 -20.60 24.80
CA ARG A 846 -16.17 -20.84 23.72
C ARG A 846 -15.90 -22.34 23.60
N GLU A 847 -15.70 -22.82 22.38
CA GLU A 847 -15.34 -24.22 22.16
C GLU A 847 -14.14 -24.59 23.05
N SER A 848 -14.18 -25.78 23.64
CA SER A 848 -13.14 -26.26 24.54
C SER A 848 -11.77 -26.24 23.87
N SER A 849 -10.74 -25.92 24.65
CA SER A 849 -9.38 -25.74 24.15
C SER A 849 -8.93 -26.91 23.28
N ARG A 850 -8.66 -26.64 22.00
CA ARG A 850 -8.13 -27.64 21.05
C ARG A 850 -6.76 -28.15 21.47
N LEU A 851 -5.99 -27.32 22.18
CA LEU A 851 -4.74 -27.71 22.83
C LEU A 851 -4.99 -28.72 23.96
N ALA A 852 -5.99 -28.47 24.83
CA ALA A 852 -6.36 -29.42 25.88
C ALA A 852 -6.87 -30.75 25.31
N TRP A 853 -7.61 -30.72 24.19
CA TRP A 853 -8.01 -31.93 23.47
C TRP A 853 -6.82 -32.73 22.90
N ALA A 854 -5.78 -32.04 22.43
CA ALA A 854 -4.55 -32.67 21.94
C ALA A 854 -3.71 -33.25 23.09
N GLN A 855 -3.72 -32.61 24.27
CA GLN A 855 -3.05 -33.06 25.49
C GLN A 855 -3.80 -34.18 26.22
N SER A 856 -5.09 -34.40 25.93
CA SER A 856 -5.95 -35.33 26.69
C SER A 856 -5.63 -36.81 26.48
N SER A 857 -4.68 -37.18 25.61
CA SER A 857 -4.35 -38.58 25.33
C SER A 857 -2.93 -38.79 24.83
N CYS A 858 -2.28 -39.85 25.33
CA CYS A 858 -0.94 -40.27 24.92
C CYS A 858 -0.84 -40.74 23.46
N THR A 859 -1.95 -41.03 22.77
CA THR A 859 -1.96 -41.37 21.33
C THR A 859 -2.07 -40.16 20.42
N ARG A 860 -2.40 -38.97 20.98
CA ARG A 860 -2.58 -37.71 20.24
C ARG A 860 -1.34 -36.80 20.23
N TRP A 861 -0.25 -37.23 20.87
CA TRP A 861 1.03 -36.52 20.93
C TRP A 861 1.57 -36.06 19.56
N ILE A 862 1.27 -36.79 18.47
CA ILE A 862 1.67 -36.42 17.11
C ILE A 862 1.04 -35.08 16.65
N TYR A 863 -0.18 -34.76 17.11
CA TYR A 863 -0.82 -33.48 16.83
C TYR A 863 -0.15 -32.32 17.57
N LEU A 864 0.50 -32.58 18.70
CA LEU A 864 1.27 -31.59 19.46
C LEU A 864 2.62 -31.30 18.80
N ILE A 865 3.33 -32.33 18.32
CA ILE A 865 4.64 -32.16 17.66
C ILE A 865 4.53 -31.35 16.38
N PHE A 866 3.53 -31.63 15.54
CA PHE A 866 3.36 -30.94 14.26
C PHE A 866 2.46 -29.69 14.33
N PHE A 867 2.05 -29.27 15.53
CA PHE A 867 1.10 -28.17 15.74
C PHE A 867 -0.19 -28.29 14.91
N SER A 868 -0.56 -29.50 14.51
CA SER A 868 -1.66 -29.77 13.59
C SER A 868 -3.03 -29.36 14.15
N TRP A 869 -3.13 -29.13 15.47
CA TRP A 869 -4.31 -28.58 16.12
C TRP A 869 -4.58 -27.10 15.76
N ALA A 870 -3.58 -26.36 15.26
CA ALA A 870 -3.72 -24.97 14.80
C ALA A 870 -4.09 -24.84 13.31
N THR A 871 -3.98 -25.91 12.53
CA THR A 871 -4.33 -25.93 11.09
C THR A 871 -5.75 -25.45 10.78
N PRO A 872 -6.79 -25.79 11.58
CA PRO A 872 -8.15 -25.33 11.28
C PRO A 872 -8.30 -23.80 11.34
N ILE A 873 -7.67 -23.11 12.30
CA ILE A 873 -7.76 -21.64 12.40
C ILE A 873 -6.96 -20.94 11.29
N LEU A 874 -5.81 -21.50 10.91
CA LEU A 874 -5.00 -21.02 9.77
C LEU A 874 -5.75 -21.19 8.44
N SER A 875 -6.44 -22.32 8.26
CA SER A 875 -7.31 -22.58 7.10
C SER A 875 -8.51 -21.62 7.07
N LEU A 876 -9.07 -21.28 8.24
CA LEU A 876 -10.18 -20.34 8.37
C LEU A 876 -9.75 -18.90 8.01
N SER A 877 -8.58 -18.47 8.50
CA SER A 877 -7.98 -17.16 8.21
C SER A 877 -7.73 -16.94 6.73
N ASN A 878 -7.40 -17.99 5.98
CA ASN A 878 -7.18 -17.91 4.54
C ASN A 878 -8.49 -17.74 3.76
N ARG A 879 -9.65 -17.99 4.39
CA ARG A 879 -10.98 -17.93 3.76
C ARG A 879 -11.79 -16.71 4.20
N ARG A 880 -11.59 -16.22 5.43
CA ARG A 880 -12.28 -15.05 5.98
C ARG A 880 -11.46 -14.36 7.06
N THR A 881 -11.82 -13.12 7.38
CA THR A 881 -11.29 -12.37 8.53
C THR A 881 -11.68 -13.07 9.84
N ILE A 882 -10.71 -13.27 10.74
CA ILE A 882 -10.91 -13.94 12.03
C ILE A 882 -11.61 -12.97 13.00
N THR A 883 -12.62 -13.46 13.72
CA THR A 883 -13.34 -12.74 14.76
C THR A 883 -13.01 -13.29 16.16
N SER A 884 -13.34 -12.56 17.23
CA SER A 884 -13.11 -13.00 18.62
C SER A 884 -13.79 -14.33 18.98
N ASN A 885 -14.86 -14.69 18.27
CA ASN A 885 -15.61 -15.94 18.45
C ASN A 885 -14.95 -17.16 17.79
N ASP A 886 -13.99 -16.96 16.88
CA ASP A 886 -13.27 -18.04 16.21
C ASP A 886 -12.15 -18.65 17.09
N PHE A 887 -11.83 -18.01 18.22
CA PHE A 887 -10.82 -18.47 19.16
C PHE A 887 -11.40 -19.50 20.15
N SER A 888 -10.66 -20.59 20.36
CA SER A 888 -10.97 -21.58 21.39
C SER A 888 -10.73 -21.02 22.79
N ASP A 889 -11.37 -21.61 23.80
CA ASP A 889 -11.11 -21.27 25.20
C ASP A 889 -9.66 -21.66 25.61
N LEU A 890 -9.16 -21.02 26.67
CA LEU A 890 -7.88 -21.36 27.29
C LEU A 890 -7.92 -22.77 27.88
N ALA A 891 -6.78 -23.48 27.81
CA ALA A 891 -6.64 -24.74 28.52
C ALA A 891 -6.84 -24.52 30.02
N ILE A 892 -7.43 -25.50 30.72
CA ILE A 892 -7.78 -25.37 32.15
C ILE A 892 -6.56 -24.99 33.01
N ILE A 893 -5.37 -25.47 32.61
CA ILE A 893 -4.11 -25.21 33.30
C ILE A 893 -3.68 -23.73 33.19
N ASP A 894 -4.02 -23.07 32.07
CA ASP A 894 -3.63 -21.69 31.76
C ASP A 894 -4.68 -20.65 32.19
N LYS A 895 -5.81 -21.08 32.76
CA LYS A 895 -6.82 -20.16 33.31
C LYS A 895 -6.26 -19.43 34.53
N SER A 896 -6.60 -18.15 34.67
CA SER A 896 -6.14 -17.29 35.78
C SER A 896 -6.48 -17.88 37.14
N SER A 897 -7.68 -18.45 37.29
CA SER A 897 -8.12 -19.13 38.52
C SER A 897 -7.22 -20.31 38.90
N SER A 898 -6.82 -21.14 37.94
CA SER A 898 -5.96 -22.30 38.18
C SER A 898 -4.55 -21.88 38.58
N SER A 899 -4.01 -20.84 37.92
CA SER A 899 -2.69 -20.28 38.23
C SER A 899 -2.68 -19.57 39.59
N LEU A 900 -3.74 -18.83 39.91
CA LEU A 900 -3.93 -18.19 41.21
C LEU A 900 -4.03 -19.22 42.34
N ASN A 901 -4.84 -20.27 42.19
CA ASN A 901 -4.96 -21.33 43.21
C ASN A 901 -3.63 -22.03 43.50
N ARG A 902 -2.77 -22.22 42.49
CA ARG A 902 -1.42 -22.80 42.65
C ARG A 902 -0.50 -21.90 43.48
N VAL A 903 -0.65 -20.58 43.35
CA VAL A 903 0.14 -19.58 44.09
C VAL A 903 -0.46 -19.26 45.46
N GLU A 904 -1.79 -19.39 45.61
CA GLU A 904 -2.57 -19.01 46.79
C GLU A 904 -2.08 -19.70 48.07
N SER A 905 -1.64 -20.96 47.95
CA SER A 905 -1.04 -21.73 49.04
C SER A 905 0.21 -21.10 49.68
N PHE A 906 0.85 -20.13 49.01
CA PHE A 906 2.05 -19.42 49.49
C PHE A 906 1.78 -17.97 49.93
N ILE A 907 0.56 -17.44 49.75
CA ILE A 907 0.24 -16.04 50.03
C ILE A 907 0.40 -15.70 51.52
N SER A 908 0.09 -16.65 52.41
CA SER A 908 0.14 -16.41 53.87
C SER A 908 1.55 -16.37 54.48
N THR A 909 2.55 -16.94 53.80
CA THR A 909 3.92 -17.10 54.34
C THR A 909 5.01 -16.50 53.44
N TRP A 910 4.60 -15.85 52.34
CA TRP A 910 5.40 -15.36 51.21
C TRP A 910 6.94 -15.37 51.40
N PRO A 911 7.63 -16.47 51.04
CA PRO A 911 9.08 -16.63 51.26
C PRO A 911 9.95 -15.87 50.24
N GLY A 912 9.34 -15.12 49.31
CA GLY A 912 10.00 -14.38 48.23
C GLY A 912 9.55 -14.82 46.84
N THR A 913 9.38 -13.85 45.93
CA THR A 913 8.74 -14.04 44.62
C THR A 913 9.39 -15.13 43.78
N TRP A 914 10.73 -15.15 43.70
CA TRP A 914 11.46 -16.17 42.93
C TRP A 914 11.34 -17.58 43.52
N HIS A 915 11.26 -17.70 44.84
CA HIS A 915 11.14 -18.99 45.50
C HIS A 915 9.76 -19.60 45.26
N VAL A 916 8.71 -18.77 45.30
CA VAL A 916 7.33 -19.17 44.97
C VAL A 916 7.20 -19.57 43.51
N ILE A 917 7.71 -18.73 42.58
CA ILE A 917 7.66 -19.04 41.14
C ILE A 917 8.37 -20.36 40.82
N LEU A 918 9.59 -20.56 41.35
CA LEU A 918 10.33 -21.80 41.14
C LEU A 918 9.53 -22.97 41.68
N ARG A 919 9.13 -22.97 42.95
CA ARG A 919 8.45 -24.13 43.56
C ARG A 919 7.11 -24.47 42.89
N THR A 920 6.37 -23.46 42.44
CA THR A 920 5.05 -23.63 41.82
C THR A 920 5.15 -24.16 40.39
N PHE A 921 6.12 -23.70 39.59
CA PHE A 921 6.21 -24.03 38.15
C PHE A 921 7.39 -24.93 37.77
N PHE A 922 8.22 -25.36 38.72
CA PHE A 922 9.41 -26.18 38.45
C PHE A 922 9.11 -27.45 37.64
N ASN A 923 8.04 -28.16 38.01
CA ASN A 923 7.66 -29.41 37.36
C ASN A 923 7.16 -29.21 35.93
N ASP A 924 6.65 -28.02 35.60
CA ASP A 924 6.24 -27.67 34.23
C ASP A 924 7.45 -27.27 33.36
N TYR A 925 8.52 -26.76 33.99
CA TYR A 925 9.74 -26.30 33.30
C TYR A 925 10.76 -27.41 33.03
N ILE A 926 10.89 -28.41 33.91
CA ILE A 926 11.87 -29.50 33.77
C ILE A 926 11.76 -30.25 32.42
N PRO A 927 10.57 -30.67 31.95
CA PRO A 927 10.45 -31.38 30.67
C PRO A 927 10.98 -30.54 29.49
N THR A 928 10.69 -29.24 29.50
CA THR A 928 11.18 -28.29 28.48
C THR A 928 12.70 -28.16 28.53
N LEU A 929 13.28 -28.09 29.72
CA LEU A 929 14.73 -28.06 29.91
C LEU A 929 15.40 -29.38 29.47
N LEU A 930 14.76 -30.52 29.71
CA LEU A 930 15.22 -31.84 29.25
C LEU A 930 15.19 -31.97 27.72
N LEU A 931 14.24 -31.31 27.04
CA LEU A 931 14.18 -31.25 25.57
C LEU A 931 15.24 -30.31 24.95
N LEU A 932 15.74 -29.34 25.72
CA LEU A 932 16.82 -28.43 25.29
C LEU A 932 18.18 -29.13 25.17
N PHE A 933 18.46 -30.15 26.00
CA PHE A 933 19.71 -30.91 25.94
C PHE A 933 19.95 -31.61 24.59
N PRO A 934 19.04 -32.42 24.04
CA PRO A 934 19.22 -33.04 22.73
C PRO A 934 19.27 -31.98 21.61
N TYR A 935 18.50 -30.88 21.71
CA TYR A 935 18.56 -29.77 20.74
C TYR A 935 19.96 -29.13 20.67
N ILE A 936 20.55 -28.80 21.82
CA ILE A 936 21.90 -28.21 21.89
C ILE A 936 22.94 -29.22 21.43
N ALA A 937 22.82 -30.50 21.83
CA ALA A 937 23.73 -31.56 21.38
C ALA A 937 23.72 -31.73 19.85
N VAL A 938 22.55 -31.68 19.22
CA VAL A 938 22.42 -31.75 17.75
C VAL A 938 23.02 -30.52 17.07
N ARG A 939 22.80 -29.31 17.60
CA ARG A 939 23.41 -28.05 17.11
C ARG A 939 24.94 -28.10 17.15
N LEU A 940 25.52 -28.68 18.21
CA LEU A 940 26.96 -28.83 18.34
C LEU A 940 27.52 -29.92 17.42
N ALA A 941 26.75 -30.99 17.14
CA ALA A 941 27.15 -32.07 16.25
C ALA A 941 27.03 -31.72 14.76
N GLN A 942 26.13 -30.81 14.37
CA GLN A 942 25.84 -30.46 12.98
C GLN A 942 27.09 -29.97 12.20
N PRO A 943 27.93 -29.04 12.72
CA PRO A 943 29.15 -28.62 12.01
C PRO A 943 30.15 -29.76 11.80
N TRP A 944 30.23 -30.71 12.73
CA TRP A 944 31.12 -31.87 12.64
C TRP A 944 30.66 -32.82 11.53
N LEU A 945 29.36 -33.12 11.47
CA LEU A 945 28.78 -33.95 10.42
C LEU A 945 28.92 -33.31 9.02
N ILE A 946 28.70 -32.00 8.91
CA ILE A 946 28.89 -31.27 7.63
C ILE A 946 30.36 -31.26 7.23
N ARG A 947 31.28 -31.04 8.18
CA ARG A 947 32.72 -31.06 7.91
C ARG A 947 33.17 -32.41 7.35
N GLU A 948 32.77 -33.53 7.97
CA GLU A 948 33.13 -34.87 7.48
C GLU A 948 32.52 -35.16 6.09
N LEU A 949 31.29 -34.69 5.83
CA LEU A 949 30.68 -34.80 4.52
C LEU A 949 31.45 -34.00 3.44
N VAL A 950 31.88 -32.78 3.77
CA VAL A 950 32.67 -31.93 2.86
C VAL A 950 34.04 -32.55 2.60
N LEU A 951 34.71 -33.09 3.62
CA LEU A 951 35.99 -33.79 3.47
C LEU A 951 35.85 -35.05 2.61
N TYR A 952 34.72 -35.76 2.72
CA TYR A 952 34.40 -36.88 1.84
C TYR A 952 34.20 -36.44 0.38
N ILE A 953 33.42 -35.38 0.13
CA ILE A 953 33.16 -34.83 -1.22
C ILE A 953 34.47 -34.31 -1.87
N GLN A 954 35.37 -33.74 -1.08
CA GLN A 954 36.68 -33.26 -1.54
C GLN A 954 37.69 -34.39 -1.82
N GLY A 955 37.32 -35.66 -1.62
CA GLY A 955 38.18 -36.83 -1.87
C GLY A 955 39.31 -36.98 -0.85
N GLN A 956 39.22 -36.32 0.30
CA GLN A 956 40.26 -36.31 1.34
C GLN A 956 40.00 -37.32 2.47
N SER A 957 38.92 -38.11 2.38
CA SER A 957 38.52 -39.10 3.39
C SER A 957 38.84 -40.53 2.96
N THR A 958 39.32 -41.35 3.90
CA THR A 958 39.61 -42.78 3.69
C THR A 958 38.40 -43.68 3.99
N LEU A 959 37.22 -43.09 4.26
CA LEU A 959 36.03 -43.83 4.67
C LEU A 959 35.28 -44.45 3.48
N PRO A 960 34.61 -45.61 3.67
CA PRO A 960 33.81 -46.27 2.64
C PRO A 960 32.52 -45.51 2.31
N VAL A 961 31.97 -45.71 1.11
CA VAL A 961 30.82 -44.96 0.55
C VAL A 961 29.57 -45.00 1.45
N TYR A 962 29.32 -46.10 2.16
CA TYR A 962 28.18 -46.20 3.07
C TYR A 962 28.26 -45.25 4.28
N ALA A 963 29.47 -44.78 4.66
CA ALA A 963 29.65 -43.82 5.73
C ALA A 963 29.08 -42.43 5.35
N ALA A 964 29.21 -42.02 4.09
CA ALA A 964 28.62 -40.77 3.61
C ALA A 964 27.08 -40.83 3.66
N TYR A 965 26.47 -41.96 3.27
CA TYR A 965 25.02 -42.16 3.39
C TYR A 965 24.56 -42.11 4.85
N LEU A 966 25.31 -42.73 5.76
CA LEU A 966 25.05 -42.64 7.21
C LEU A 966 25.11 -41.18 7.69
N TYR A 967 26.15 -40.41 7.34
CA TYR A 967 26.24 -39.01 7.73
C TYR A 967 25.08 -38.16 7.18
N THR A 968 24.68 -38.37 5.92
CA THR A 968 23.50 -37.68 5.36
C THR A 968 22.20 -38.08 6.04
N ALA A 969 21.99 -39.36 6.33
CA ALA A 969 20.80 -39.84 7.02
C ALA A 969 20.74 -39.31 8.46
N THR A 970 21.87 -39.27 9.16
CA THR A 970 21.98 -38.68 10.50
C THR A 970 21.74 -37.17 10.46
N LEU A 971 22.22 -36.46 9.44
CA LEU A 971 21.96 -35.03 9.26
C LEU A 971 20.47 -34.74 9.00
N CYS A 972 19.81 -35.56 8.17
CA CYS A 972 18.38 -35.44 7.90
C CYS A 972 17.54 -35.77 9.14
N ALA A 973 17.90 -36.82 9.89
CA ALA A 973 17.23 -37.16 11.15
C ALA A 973 17.42 -36.06 12.21
N ALA A 974 18.61 -35.48 12.30
CA ALA A 974 18.91 -34.33 13.15
C ALA A 974 18.10 -33.08 12.77
N ALA A 975 17.82 -32.87 11.47
CA ALA A 975 16.99 -31.77 10.99
C ALA A 975 15.49 -31.95 11.23
N ILE A 976 15.02 -33.18 11.48
CA ILE A 976 13.62 -33.47 11.85
C ILE A 976 13.38 -33.29 13.36
N LEU A 977 14.43 -33.44 14.17
CA LEU A 977 14.42 -33.12 15.60
C LEU A 977 14.58 -31.61 15.88
N TYR A 978 14.91 -30.83 14.85
CA TYR A 978 14.91 -29.38 14.83
C TYR A 978 13.50 -28.88 14.48
#